data_AF-A0A7W9X5R2-F1
#
_entry.id   AF-A0A7W9X5R2-F1
#
_cell.length_a   1.000
_cell.length_b   1.000
_cell.length_c   1.000
_cell.angle_alpha   90.00
_cell.angle_beta   90.00
_cell.angle_gamma   90.00
#
_symmetry.space_group_name_H-M   'P 1'
#
loop_
_entity.id
_entity.type
_entity.pdbx_description
1 polymer ?
#
loop_
_entity_poly.entity_id
_entity_poly.type
_entity_poly.pdbx_seq_one_letter_code
_entity_poly.pdbx_strand_id
1 'polypeptide(L)'
;MKIIDIYTKGRYIILGLATIACCGHAKAQQITIPIETEQTAVVLQTDTARHLNTIYIGKKLEKINEYELVTGEYKQTVDYSGMYNSAYTPAGSRNLLEPAIAVTHADGNNSLDLQYVSHTQTKISNDISLLTVLLKDPAYSIQVTLYYKSYYKENVVEQWSAIQHHEKGNIVLQKFASANLNLSAGSYWLRQYHGDWVREMQPEETLLTHGIKTLDSKLGTRANLFMPSVFMISLDEPATEDHGSVLFGGLEWSGNFKTDFEIDPQDNLRIISGINNYASAYQLKPGEVFETPPFLYTFSTQGKGKASRDLQSWARNYKLVDGKGSRLTLLNNWESTYFDFNETKLNGLLKDTKKLGVDLFLLDDGWFGNQFPRNDDHAGLGDWQENRKKLPNGIAAIAKEAQNEGVKFGIWIEPEMVSPKSSLYHQHPDWVIKQPNRQEYYFRNQLVLDLSNPQVQDFVFHIVDSLFIKDPALAYVKWDCNAVIYNAYAVHLHQNQSQFYVDYVRGLYKVLQRIRAKYPEVPMMLCSGGGGRVDYGALQYFTEFWPSDNTEPIERIFIQWENSYFYPAIASANHVTDWGKESLKFRVDVAMMGKLGFDIVVSKLGGDDLKFCQNAVATYNEIKPVVWQGDQYRLSDPRKENTASLLYVNADKSTAVMFTYLVNYRYDEGSKRPILLNGLDPEKKYRIKEINLYPGTSPAIGHDKVYTGDFLMKVGLNPEVNTNRTSVILELNEIK
;
A
#
# COMPACT_ATOMS: atom_id res chain seq x y z
N MET A 1 -10.01 -92.34 53.62
CA MET A 1 -11.00 -93.39 53.34
C MET A 1 -11.76 -92.95 52.10
N LYS A 2 -11.53 -93.64 50.97
CA LYS A 2 -12.47 -94.02 49.89
C LYS A 2 -13.54 -92.97 49.46
N ILE A 3 -13.44 -92.43 48.23
CA ILE A 3 -14.09 -92.93 46.98
C ILE A 3 -15.59 -92.51 46.95
N ILE A 4 -16.23 -91.93 45.93
CA ILE A 4 -15.99 -91.63 44.51
C ILE A 4 -17.29 -90.94 43.98
N ASP A 5 -17.23 -90.31 42.80
CA ASP A 5 -18.34 -90.02 41.84
C ASP A 5 -19.34 -88.86 42.05
N ILE A 6 -19.83 -88.14 41.03
CA ILE A 6 -19.52 -87.95 39.58
C ILE A 6 -20.38 -86.75 39.09
N TYR A 7 -19.79 -85.96 38.17
CA TYR A 7 -20.37 -85.21 37.03
C TYR A 7 -21.30 -83.98 37.17
N THR A 8 -20.65 -82.83 36.88
CA THR A 8 -20.94 -81.87 35.79
C THR A 8 -22.38 -81.44 35.48
N LYS A 9 -22.64 -80.14 35.70
CA LYS A 9 -23.33 -79.27 34.75
C LYS A 9 -22.67 -77.89 34.76
N GLY A 10 -22.12 -77.50 33.61
CA GLY A 10 -21.47 -76.21 33.42
C GLY A 10 -22.46 -75.04 33.50
N ARG A 11 -22.02 -73.96 34.15
CA ARG A 11 -22.58 -72.62 34.04
C ARG A 11 -21.44 -71.63 34.25
N TYR A 12 -21.13 -70.88 33.20
CA TYR A 12 -20.22 -69.73 33.22
C TYR A 12 -20.80 -68.67 34.17
N ILE A 13 -20.07 -68.34 35.23
CA ILE A 13 -20.34 -67.17 36.08
C ILE A 13 -19.38 -66.07 35.61
N ILE A 14 -19.96 -65.07 34.96
CA ILE A 14 -19.32 -63.80 34.62
C ILE A 14 -19.20 -63.01 35.94
N LEU A 15 -17.96 -62.73 36.36
CA LEU A 15 -17.68 -61.79 37.45
C LEU A 15 -18.03 -60.38 36.95
N GLY A 16 -18.98 -59.73 37.62
CA GLY A 16 -19.29 -58.32 37.43
C GLY A 16 -18.18 -57.44 38.00
N LEU A 17 -17.49 -56.72 37.13
CA LEU A 17 -16.68 -55.55 37.49
C LEU A 17 -17.58 -54.33 37.32
N ALA A 18 -17.95 -53.70 38.44
CA ALA A 18 -18.65 -52.43 38.47
C ALA A 18 -17.68 -51.32 37.99
N THR A 19 -17.87 -50.84 36.77
CA THR A 19 -17.25 -49.62 36.28
C THR A 19 -17.99 -48.41 36.87
N ILE A 20 -17.39 -47.78 37.88
CA ILE A 20 -17.79 -46.44 38.30
C ILE A 20 -17.39 -45.48 37.17
N ALA A 21 -18.38 -45.08 36.37
CA ALA A 21 -18.24 -44.00 35.42
C ALA A 21 -18.18 -42.66 36.17
N CYS A 22 -16.98 -42.24 36.55
CA CYS A 22 -16.72 -40.84 36.84
C CYS A 22 -16.76 -40.06 35.52
N CYS A 23 -17.92 -39.52 35.16
CA CYS A 23 -18.03 -38.46 34.16
C CYS A 23 -17.39 -37.18 34.71
N GLY A 24 -16.05 -37.15 34.74
CA GLY A 24 -15.31 -35.90 34.80
C GLY A 24 -15.56 -35.16 33.50
N HIS A 25 -16.28 -34.03 33.57
CA HIS A 25 -16.27 -33.06 32.48
C HIS A 25 -14.85 -32.55 32.37
N ALA A 26 -14.06 -33.12 31.45
CA ALA A 26 -12.78 -32.53 31.07
C ALA A 26 -13.10 -31.13 30.53
N LYS A 27 -12.86 -30.10 31.36
CA LYS A 27 -12.92 -28.71 30.90
C LYS A 27 -11.95 -28.61 29.73
N ALA A 28 -12.43 -28.16 28.57
CA ALA A 28 -11.56 -27.90 27.44
C ALA A 28 -10.44 -26.94 27.89
N GLN A 29 -9.19 -27.34 27.69
CA GLN A 29 -8.04 -26.51 28.03
C GLN A 29 -8.07 -25.25 27.16
N GLN A 30 -7.96 -24.07 27.79
CA GLN A 30 -7.82 -22.81 27.04
C GLN A 30 -6.50 -22.85 26.26
N ILE A 31 -6.54 -22.42 25.01
CA ILE A 31 -5.38 -22.41 24.11
C ILE A 31 -5.01 -20.94 23.88
N THR A 32 -3.77 -20.58 24.23
CA THR A 32 -3.20 -19.24 24.00
C THR A 32 -2.23 -19.31 22.82
N ILE A 33 -2.41 -18.42 21.84
CA ILE A 33 -1.69 -18.43 20.56
C ILE A 33 -1.08 -17.03 20.34
N PRO A 34 0.17 -16.80 20.74
CA PRO A 34 0.85 -15.53 20.52
C PRO A 34 1.38 -15.41 19.08
N ILE A 35 1.18 -14.25 18.47
CA ILE A 35 1.75 -13.83 17.20
C ILE A 35 2.76 -12.73 17.54
N GLU A 36 4.02 -13.12 17.74
CA GLU A 36 5.07 -12.22 18.16
C GLU A 36 5.88 -11.68 16.97
N THR A 37 6.28 -10.42 17.11
CA THR A 37 7.37 -9.79 16.36
C THR A 37 8.53 -9.50 17.32
N GLU A 38 9.55 -8.78 16.86
CA GLU A 38 10.68 -8.42 17.71
C GLU A 38 10.26 -7.59 18.92
N GLN A 39 9.29 -6.68 18.75
CA GLN A 39 8.93 -5.70 19.78
C GLN A 39 7.48 -5.81 20.25
N THR A 40 6.60 -6.45 19.48
CA THR A 40 5.16 -6.46 19.75
C THR A 40 4.55 -7.85 19.64
N ALA A 41 3.35 -8.01 20.19
CA ALA A 41 2.58 -9.24 20.08
C ALA A 41 1.10 -8.95 19.87
N VAL A 42 0.46 -9.78 19.06
CA VAL A 42 -1.01 -9.98 19.03
C VAL A 42 -1.28 -11.36 19.59
N VAL A 43 -2.13 -11.47 20.60
CA VAL A 43 -2.38 -12.75 21.28
C VAL A 43 -3.83 -13.14 21.18
N LEU A 44 -4.04 -14.35 20.69
CA LEU A 44 -5.35 -14.98 20.60
C LEU A 44 -5.52 -15.99 21.74
N GLN A 45 -6.73 -16.14 22.27
CA GLN A 45 -7.03 -17.15 23.29
C GLN A 45 -8.44 -17.71 23.10
N THR A 46 -8.60 -19.02 23.30
CA THR A 46 -9.92 -19.65 23.29
C THR A 46 -10.61 -19.55 24.65
N ASP A 47 -11.91 -19.32 24.67
CA ASP A 47 -12.72 -19.50 25.87
C ASP A 47 -13.13 -20.99 26.08
N THR A 48 -13.91 -21.26 27.14
CA THR A 48 -14.38 -22.62 27.45
C THR A 48 -15.37 -23.18 26.43
N ALA A 49 -15.98 -22.33 25.61
CA ALA A 49 -16.89 -22.69 24.52
C ALA A 49 -16.19 -22.69 23.15
N ARG A 50 -14.85 -22.59 23.13
CA ARG A 50 -14.00 -22.58 21.94
C ARG A 50 -14.19 -21.36 21.03
N HIS A 51 -14.75 -20.25 21.51
CA HIS A 51 -14.68 -18.99 20.76
C HIS A 51 -13.26 -18.44 20.84
N LEU A 52 -12.75 -17.93 19.72
CA LEU A 52 -11.40 -17.37 19.63
C LEU A 52 -11.46 -15.86 19.83
N ASN A 53 -10.72 -15.35 20.82
CA ASN A 53 -10.72 -13.94 21.20
C ASN A 53 -9.31 -13.35 21.09
N THR A 54 -9.22 -12.06 20.76
CA THR A 54 -8.00 -11.26 20.90
C THR A 54 -7.91 -10.77 22.35
N ILE A 55 -6.84 -11.10 23.05
CA ILE A 55 -6.67 -10.75 24.47
C ILE A 55 -5.58 -9.71 24.71
N TYR A 56 -4.71 -9.49 23.72
CA TYR A 56 -3.58 -8.57 23.85
C TYR A 56 -3.12 -8.08 22.48
N ILE A 57 -2.92 -6.77 22.35
CA ILE A 57 -2.14 -6.13 21.28
C ILE A 57 -1.23 -5.11 21.96
N GLY A 58 0.08 -5.34 21.93
CA GLY A 58 0.99 -4.47 22.67
C GLY A 58 2.45 -4.89 22.59
N LYS A 59 3.25 -4.47 23.58
CA LYS A 59 4.66 -4.85 23.70
C LYS A 59 4.77 -6.36 23.93
N LYS A 60 5.70 -7.00 23.25
CA LYS A 60 6.01 -8.41 23.50
C LYS A 60 6.38 -8.62 24.98
N LEU A 61 5.84 -9.69 25.58
CA LEU A 61 6.26 -10.14 26.91
C LEU A 61 7.49 -11.05 26.81
N GLU A 62 8.38 -10.97 27.80
CA GLU A 62 9.57 -11.83 27.87
C GLU A 62 9.22 -13.31 28.08
N LYS A 63 8.08 -13.59 28.73
CA LYS A 63 7.61 -14.94 29.01
C LYS A 63 6.25 -15.19 28.36
N ILE A 64 6.23 -16.10 27.39
CA ILE A 64 5.04 -16.46 26.63
C ILE A 64 3.90 -16.97 27.54
N ASN A 65 4.19 -17.69 28.61
CA ASN A 65 3.17 -18.21 29.50
C ASN A 65 2.47 -17.11 30.33
N GLU A 66 3.04 -15.91 30.44
CA GLU A 66 2.40 -14.80 31.16
C GLU A 66 1.26 -14.18 30.35
N TYR A 67 1.16 -14.43 29.05
CA TYR A 67 -0.02 -14.04 28.26
C TYR A 67 -1.32 -14.67 28.78
N GLU A 68 -1.25 -15.84 29.43
CA GLU A 68 -2.42 -16.50 30.04
C GLU A 68 -3.01 -15.69 31.20
N LEU A 69 -2.22 -14.80 31.79
CA LEU A 69 -2.63 -13.96 32.93
C LEU A 69 -3.33 -12.68 32.48
N VAL A 70 -3.14 -12.25 31.22
CA VAL A 70 -3.57 -10.93 30.73
C VAL A 70 -5.05 -10.70 30.93
N THR A 71 -5.89 -11.66 30.55
CA THR A 71 -7.37 -11.55 30.70
C THR A 71 -7.80 -11.38 32.16
N GLY A 72 -7.02 -11.90 33.11
CA GLY A 72 -7.26 -11.75 34.54
C GLY A 72 -7.09 -10.32 35.06
N GLU A 73 -6.31 -9.49 34.36
CA GLU A 73 -6.00 -8.12 34.78
C GLU A 73 -7.01 -7.08 34.29
N TYR A 74 -7.77 -7.38 33.24
CA TYR A 74 -8.85 -6.51 32.76
C TYR A 74 -10.14 -6.75 33.57
N LYS A 75 -10.60 -5.71 34.28
CA LYS A 75 -11.83 -5.73 35.11
C LYS A 75 -12.95 -4.89 34.48
N GLN A 76 -13.19 -5.10 33.19
CA GLN A 76 -14.24 -4.42 32.44
C GLN A 76 -15.65 -4.90 32.84
N THR A 77 -16.67 -4.17 32.39
CA THR A 77 -18.08 -4.54 32.54
C THR A 77 -18.39 -5.89 31.87
N VAL A 78 -19.49 -6.53 32.23
CA VAL A 78 -19.84 -7.85 31.69
C VAL A 78 -20.18 -7.75 30.20
N ASP A 79 -19.45 -8.50 29.36
CA ASP A 79 -19.89 -8.81 28.00
C ASP A 79 -20.92 -9.94 28.04
N TYR A 80 -22.18 -9.58 27.84
CA TYR A 80 -23.31 -10.52 27.86
C TYR A 80 -23.45 -11.32 26.56
N SER A 81 -22.74 -10.94 25.49
CA SER A 81 -22.62 -11.72 24.25
C SER A 81 -21.43 -12.69 24.29
N GLY A 82 -20.38 -12.36 25.05
CA GLY A 82 -19.10 -13.07 25.03
C GLY A 82 -18.43 -13.02 23.65
N MET A 83 -18.53 -11.89 22.94
CA MET A 83 -18.05 -11.72 21.56
C MET A 83 -17.34 -10.37 21.29
N TYR A 84 -17.30 -9.44 22.25
CA TYR A 84 -16.78 -8.09 22.00
C TYR A 84 -15.31 -8.09 21.52
N ASN A 85 -14.52 -9.03 22.04
CA ASN A 85 -13.13 -9.25 21.64
C ASN A 85 -12.92 -10.48 20.75
N SER A 86 -13.94 -10.97 20.04
CA SER A 86 -13.76 -12.08 19.10
C SER A 86 -12.69 -11.72 18.06
N ALA A 87 -11.80 -12.67 17.76
CA ALA A 87 -10.76 -12.51 16.75
C ALA A 87 -11.32 -12.39 15.31
N TYR A 88 -12.57 -12.83 15.12
CA TYR A 88 -13.31 -12.69 13.86
C TYR A 88 -14.82 -12.81 14.13
N THR A 89 -15.50 -11.68 14.36
CA THR A 89 -16.87 -11.67 14.87
C THR A 89 -17.91 -12.06 13.79
N PRO A 90 -18.67 -13.16 13.95
CA PRO A 90 -19.76 -13.51 13.03
C PRO A 90 -21.06 -12.73 13.28
N ALA A 91 -21.91 -12.63 12.26
CA ALA A 91 -23.25 -12.07 12.33
C ALA A 91 -24.34 -13.11 12.66
N GLY A 92 -25.53 -12.62 13.04
CA GLY A 92 -26.79 -13.37 12.98
C GLY A 92 -27.12 -14.31 14.14
N SER A 93 -26.17 -14.59 15.04
CA SER A 93 -26.41 -15.36 16.27
C SER A 93 -26.58 -14.44 17.48
N ARG A 94 -25.56 -14.32 18.35
CA ARG A 94 -25.61 -13.50 19.57
C ARG A 94 -24.77 -12.22 19.50
N ASN A 95 -24.14 -11.95 18.36
CA ASN A 95 -23.35 -10.74 18.15
C ASN A 95 -24.26 -9.49 18.12
N LEU A 96 -23.82 -8.44 18.82
CA LEU A 96 -24.54 -7.17 18.93
C LEU A 96 -23.74 -5.98 18.39
N LEU A 97 -22.50 -6.23 17.95
CA LEU A 97 -21.59 -5.23 17.42
C LEU A 97 -21.38 -5.44 15.93
N GLU A 98 -20.62 -4.56 15.28
CA GLU A 98 -20.33 -4.70 13.85
C GLU A 98 -19.63 -6.04 13.56
N PRO A 99 -20.15 -6.89 12.65
CA PRO A 99 -19.54 -8.18 12.36
C PRO A 99 -18.35 -8.05 11.42
N ALA A 100 -17.41 -8.99 11.49
CA ALA A 100 -16.39 -9.21 10.48
C ALA A 100 -16.92 -10.01 9.29
N ILE A 101 -17.86 -10.94 9.55
CA ILE A 101 -18.44 -11.83 8.53
C ILE A 101 -19.95 -11.94 8.69
N ALA A 102 -20.65 -11.90 7.56
CA ALA A 102 -22.09 -12.14 7.49
C ALA A 102 -22.40 -13.03 6.28
N VAL A 103 -23.20 -14.07 6.50
CA VAL A 103 -23.50 -15.10 5.50
C VAL A 103 -25.01 -15.35 5.47
N THR A 104 -25.57 -15.56 4.29
CA THR A 104 -26.87 -16.20 4.09
C THR A 104 -26.63 -17.63 3.61
N HIS A 105 -27.01 -18.60 4.43
CA HIS A 105 -26.88 -20.03 4.17
C HIS A 105 -27.79 -20.50 3.03
N ALA A 106 -27.57 -21.73 2.55
CA ALA A 106 -28.32 -22.27 1.42
C ALA A 106 -29.83 -22.43 1.72
N ASP A 107 -30.21 -22.53 3.00
CA ASP A 107 -31.59 -22.58 3.49
C ASP A 107 -32.20 -21.20 3.77
N GLY A 108 -31.43 -20.12 3.56
CA GLY A 108 -31.83 -18.74 3.83
C GLY A 108 -31.59 -18.26 5.27
N ASN A 109 -31.03 -19.09 6.16
CA ASN A 109 -30.67 -18.67 7.51
C ASN A 109 -29.44 -17.72 7.47
N ASN A 110 -29.38 -16.77 8.39
CA ASN A 110 -28.29 -15.80 8.51
C ASN A 110 -27.43 -15.98 9.78
N SER A 111 -27.73 -16.99 10.61
CA SER A 111 -26.97 -17.27 11.84
C SER A 111 -25.61 -17.88 11.53
N LEU A 112 -24.55 -17.36 12.15
CA LEU A 112 -23.22 -17.94 12.11
C LEU A 112 -22.61 -17.97 13.51
N ASP A 113 -21.99 -19.08 13.89
CA ASP A 113 -21.22 -19.23 15.13
C ASP A 113 -19.87 -19.87 14.82
N LEU A 114 -18.77 -19.15 14.99
CA LEU A 114 -17.44 -19.63 14.61
C LEU A 114 -16.68 -20.14 15.84
N GLN A 115 -16.45 -21.45 15.88
CA GLN A 115 -15.71 -22.11 16.95
C GLN A 115 -14.34 -22.57 16.47
N TYR A 116 -13.34 -22.35 17.32
CA TYR A 116 -11.97 -22.80 17.10
C TYR A 116 -11.89 -24.32 16.96
N VAL A 117 -11.25 -24.79 15.89
CA VAL A 117 -10.97 -26.21 15.62
C VAL A 117 -9.52 -26.56 15.90
N SER A 118 -8.61 -25.86 15.23
CA SER A 118 -7.17 -26.13 15.26
C SER A 118 -6.38 -24.92 14.79
N HIS A 119 -5.09 -24.89 15.07
CA HIS A 119 -4.18 -23.96 14.42
C HIS A 119 -2.90 -24.68 13.96
N THR A 120 -2.14 -24.04 13.08
CA THR A 120 -0.81 -24.47 12.68
C THR A 120 0.08 -23.26 12.53
N GLN A 121 1.26 -23.30 13.16
CA GLN A 121 2.29 -22.29 12.95
C GLN A 121 3.36 -22.86 12.02
N THR A 122 3.51 -22.25 10.85
CA THR A 122 4.50 -22.63 9.85
C THR A 122 5.59 -21.57 9.81
N LYS A 123 6.83 -21.97 10.10
CA LYS A 123 7.99 -21.10 9.91
C LYS A 123 8.34 -21.05 8.41
N ILE A 124 8.06 -19.93 7.74
CA ILE A 124 8.35 -19.74 6.31
C ILE A 124 9.84 -19.47 6.12
N SER A 125 10.43 -18.63 6.98
CA SER A 125 11.86 -18.34 7.02
C SER A 125 12.29 -18.00 8.45
N ASN A 126 13.55 -17.61 8.67
CA ASN A 126 14.00 -17.20 10.00
C ASN A 126 13.21 -16.00 10.56
N ASP A 127 12.81 -15.08 9.68
CA ASP A 127 12.15 -13.83 10.06
C ASP A 127 10.65 -13.84 9.79
N ILE A 128 10.10 -14.88 9.13
CA ILE A 128 8.71 -14.93 8.70
C ILE A 128 8.01 -16.20 9.22
N SER A 129 6.88 -16.03 9.88
CA SER A 129 6.00 -17.12 10.31
C SER A 129 4.58 -16.90 9.80
N LEU A 130 3.88 -17.99 9.49
CA LEU A 130 2.46 -18.00 9.16
C LEU A 130 1.71 -18.83 10.18
N LEU A 131 0.83 -18.17 10.93
CA LEU A 131 -0.18 -18.84 11.74
C LEU A 131 -1.45 -18.99 10.91
N THR A 132 -1.98 -20.22 10.87
CA THR A 132 -3.31 -20.51 10.32
C THR A 132 -4.21 -20.99 11.46
N VAL A 133 -5.42 -20.45 11.56
CA VAL A 133 -6.41 -20.84 12.58
C VAL A 133 -7.72 -21.21 11.91
N LEU A 134 -8.14 -22.46 12.08
CA LEU A 134 -9.37 -22.99 11.50
C LEU A 134 -10.53 -22.80 12.48
N LEU A 135 -11.56 -22.09 12.02
CA LEU A 135 -12.84 -21.92 12.68
C LEU A 135 -13.93 -22.65 11.88
N LYS A 136 -14.90 -23.24 12.58
CA LYS A 136 -16.06 -23.89 11.95
C LYS A 136 -17.34 -23.52 12.66
N ASP A 137 -18.42 -23.52 11.87
CA ASP A 137 -19.76 -23.51 12.44
C ASP A 137 -20.19 -24.93 12.85
N PRO A 138 -20.71 -25.13 14.07
CA PRO A 138 -21.15 -26.44 14.52
C PRO A 138 -22.47 -26.91 13.88
N ALA A 139 -23.31 -25.99 13.40
CA ALA A 139 -24.61 -26.25 12.80
C ALA A 139 -24.57 -26.27 11.26
N TYR A 140 -23.72 -25.42 10.66
CA TYR A 140 -23.57 -25.29 9.21
C TYR A 140 -22.22 -25.81 8.72
N SER A 141 -22.19 -26.41 7.52
CA SER A 141 -20.95 -26.93 6.94
C SER A 141 -20.08 -25.82 6.33
N ILE A 142 -19.85 -24.75 7.07
CA ILE A 142 -18.99 -23.61 6.71
C ILE A 142 -17.75 -23.58 7.60
N GLN A 143 -16.63 -23.18 7.01
CA GLN A 143 -15.37 -23.00 7.70
C GLN A 143 -14.71 -21.68 7.29
N VAL A 144 -14.05 -21.05 8.25
CA VAL A 144 -13.26 -19.84 8.07
C VAL A 144 -11.85 -20.13 8.56
N THR A 145 -10.86 -19.93 7.71
CA THR A 145 -9.45 -19.98 8.10
C THR A 145 -8.92 -18.58 8.23
N LEU A 146 -8.43 -18.21 9.41
CA LEU A 146 -7.73 -16.95 9.66
C LEU A 146 -6.24 -17.16 9.45
N TYR A 147 -5.60 -16.21 8.78
CA TYR A 147 -4.18 -16.21 8.51
C TYR A 147 -3.54 -15.00 9.17
N TYR A 148 -2.41 -15.22 9.85
CA TYR A 148 -1.57 -14.16 10.40
C TYR A 148 -0.13 -14.44 9.98
N LYS A 149 0.38 -13.61 9.07
CA LYS A 149 1.77 -13.70 8.62
C LYS A 149 2.57 -12.60 9.32
N SER A 150 3.48 -13.00 10.21
CA SER A 150 4.32 -12.06 10.95
C SER A 150 5.71 -11.96 10.34
N TYR A 151 6.21 -10.73 10.25
CA TYR A 151 7.58 -10.38 9.88
C TYR A 151 8.28 -9.89 11.14
N TYR A 152 9.07 -10.79 11.73
CA TYR A 152 9.58 -10.64 13.08
C TYR A 152 10.42 -9.37 13.24
N LYS A 153 11.40 -9.16 12.36
CA LYS A 153 12.32 -8.02 12.45
C LYS A 153 11.66 -6.69 12.13
N GLU A 154 10.74 -6.69 11.17
CA GLU A 154 10.07 -5.46 10.72
C GLU A 154 8.85 -5.08 11.55
N ASN A 155 8.46 -5.87 12.57
CA ASN A 155 7.27 -5.60 13.40
C ASN A 155 5.98 -5.41 12.58
N VAL A 156 5.84 -6.15 11.48
CA VAL A 156 4.69 -6.09 10.57
C VAL A 156 3.91 -7.40 10.62
N VAL A 157 2.57 -7.32 10.58
CA VAL A 157 1.67 -8.46 10.41
C VAL A 157 0.74 -8.22 9.23
N GLU A 158 0.58 -9.24 8.40
CA GLU A 158 -0.50 -9.32 7.42
C GLU A 158 -1.56 -10.30 7.91
N GLN A 159 -2.82 -9.88 7.88
CA GLN A 159 -3.97 -10.70 8.30
C GLN A 159 -5.00 -10.82 7.18
N TRP A 160 -5.49 -12.03 6.91
CA TRP A 160 -6.61 -12.26 5.99
C TRP A 160 -7.43 -13.49 6.39
N SER A 161 -8.53 -13.73 5.69
CA SER A 161 -9.36 -14.92 5.88
C SER A 161 -9.65 -15.65 4.57
N ALA A 162 -9.86 -16.96 4.68
CA ALA A 162 -10.41 -17.80 3.61
C ALA A 162 -11.69 -18.47 4.09
N ILE A 163 -12.75 -18.36 3.30
CA ILE A 163 -14.10 -18.86 3.60
C ILE A 163 -14.43 -19.98 2.61
N GLN A 164 -14.90 -21.11 3.13
CA GLN A 164 -15.30 -22.27 2.33
C GLN A 164 -16.50 -22.97 2.99
N HIS A 165 -17.35 -23.60 2.20
CA HIS A 165 -18.46 -24.41 2.71
C HIS A 165 -18.70 -25.66 1.87
N HIS A 166 -19.40 -26.64 2.44
CA HIS A 166 -19.85 -27.87 1.76
C HIS A 166 -21.35 -28.11 1.95
N GLU A 167 -22.13 -27.04 2.06
CA GLU A 167 -23.59 -27.12 2.04
C GLU A 167 -24.12 -27.60 0.68
N LYS A 168 -25.38 -28.02 0.63
CA LYS A 168 -25.97 -28.57 -0.61
C LYS A 168 -26.23 -27.52 -1.69
N GLY A 169 -26.37 -26.25 -1.30
CA GLY A 169 -26.60 -25.12 -2.21
C GLY A 169 -25.58 -24.01 -1.99
N ASN A 170 -25.62 -23.00 -2.86
CA ASN A 170 -24.74 -21.84 -2.75
C ASN A 170 -25.10 -21.01 -1.51
N ILE A 171 -24.08 -20.46 -0.85
CA ILE A 171 -24.27 -19.44 0.19
C ILE A 171 -24.03 -18.05 -0.42
N VAL A 172 -24.46 -17.01 0.28
CA VAL A 172 -24.15 -15.62 -0.07
C VAL A 172 -23.34 -14.98 1.04
N LEU A 173 -22.13 -14.53 0.74
CA LEU A 173 -21.32 -13.71 1.63
C LEU A 173 -21.81 -12.26 1.54
N GLN A 174 -22.38 -11.76 2.62
CA GLN A 174 -22.88 -10.38 2.74
C GLN A 174 -21.80 -9.42 3.28
N LYS A 175 -20.87 -9.95 4.08
CA LYS A 175 -19.68 -9.23 4.58
C LYS A 175 -18.54 -10.24 4.79
N PHE A 176 -17.32 -9.84 4.49
CA PHE A 176 -16.13 -10.70 4.50
C PHE A 176 -14.88 -9.86 4.78
N ALA A 177 -14.71 -9.44 6.02
CA ALA A 177 -13.56 -8.65 6.44
C ALA A 177 -12.25 -9.46 6.35
N SER A 178 -11.15 -8.78 6.09
CA SER A 178 -9.81 -9.34 6.15
C SER A 178 -9.31 -9.48 7.58
N ALA A 179 -9.67 -8.52 8.44
CA ALA A 179 -9.23 -8.47 9.84
C ALA A 179 -10.32 -7.93 10.77
N ASN A 180 -10.22 -8.34 12.04
CA ASN A 180 -10.98 -7.84 13.18
C ASN A 180 -10.02 -7.71 14.38
N LEU A 181 -9.41 -6.53 14.54
CA LEU A 181 -8.56 -6.25 15.70
C LEU A 181 -9.42 -5.76 16.87
N ASN A 182 -8.96 -6.00 18.09
CA ASN A 182 -9.51 -5.42 19.32
C ASN A 182 -8.34 -4.86 20.14
N LEU A 183 -8.38 -3.56 20.43
CA LEU A 183 -7.39 -2.83 21.20
C LEU A 183 -8.04 -2.27 22.47
N SER A 184 -7.26 -2.23 23.56
CA SER A 184 -7.67 -1.64 24.83
C SER A 184 -6.69 -0.53 25.24
N ALA A 185 -7.18 0.69 25.40
CA ALA A 185 -6.46 1.89 25.85
C ALA A 185 -7.46 2.88 26.48
N GLY A 186 -6.96 3.96 27.09
CA GLY A 186 -7.82 5.00 27.68
C GLY A 186 -8.49 5.90 26.64
N SER A 187 -7.87 6.08 25.47
CA SER A 187 -8.49 6.76 24.32
C SER A 187 -7.82 6.36 23.01
N TYR A 188 -8.46 6.68 21.87
CA TYR A 188 -7.96 6.33 20.54
C TYR A 188 -8.05 7.51 19.59
N TRP A 189 -6.93 7.86 18.97
CA TRP A 189 -6.83 8.99 18.04
C TRP A 189 -6.62 8.48 16.62
N LEU A 190 -7.63 8.64 15.77
CA LEU A 190 -7.56 8.30 14.36
C LEU A 190 -6.93 9.44 13.58
N ARG A 191 -5.77 9.16 12.97
CA ARG A 191 -5.23 9.94 11.86
C ARG A 191 -5.67 9.30 10.55
N GLN A 192 -6.56 9.98 9.85
CA GLN A 192 -7.08 9.59 8.54
C GLN A 192 -6.59 10.57 7.47
N TYR A 193 -6.81 10.21 6.21
CA TYR A 193 -6.43 11.02 5.07
C TYR A 193 -7.63 11.23 4.15
N HIS A 194 -7.78 12.43 3.61
CA HIS A 194 -8.71 12.73 2.53
C HIS A 194 -7.96 13.37 1.37
N GLY A 195 -8.63 13.57 0.24
CA GLY A 195 -8.03 14.20 -0.91
C GLY A 195 -8.97 14.30 -2.10
N ASP A 196 -8.38 14.67 -3.23
CA ASP A 196 -8.93 14.59 -4.58
C ASP A 196 -7.73 14.58 -5.54
N TRP A 197 -7.98 14.56 -6.85
CA TRP A 197 -6.97 14.84 -7.86
C TRP A 197 -6.21 16.13 -7.49
N VAL A 198 -4.88 16.08 -7.59
CA VAL A 198 -3.91 17.12 -7.20
C VAL A 198 -3.90 17.54 -5.72
N ARG A 199 -4.60 16.81 -4.84
CA ARG A 199 -4.70 17.09 -3.40
C ARG A 199 -4.66 15.82 -2.55
N GLU A 200 -3.86 14.84 -2.95
CA GLU A 200 -3.74 13.56 -2.25
C GLU A 200 -3.18 13.73 -0.82
N MET A 201 -3.49 12.78 0.06
CA MET A 201 -2.91 12.65 1.40
C MET A 201 -3.07 13.88 2.34
N GLN A 202 -4.24 14.51 2.37
CA GLN A 202 -4.54 15.56 3.37
C GLN A 202 -4.89 14.93 4.72
N PRO A 203 -4.12 15.18 5.79
CA PRO A 203 -4.33 14.51 7.07
C PRO A 203 -5.38 15.19 7.94
N GLU A 204 -6.15 14.39 8.66
CA GLU A 204 -7.00 14.80 9.77
C GLU A 204 -6.73 13.89 10.98
N GLU A 205 -6.62 14.46 12.17
CA GLU A 205 -6.42 13.71 13.41
C GLU A 205 -7.59 13.99 14.36
N THR A 206 -8.29 12.93 14.78
CA THR A 206 -9.55 13.04 15.53
C THR A 206 -9.61 12.01 16.66
N LEU A 207 -10.16 12.41 17.80
CA LEU A 207 -10.50 11.48 18.88
C LEU A 207 -11.70 10.64 18.46
N LEU A 208 -11.60 9.31 18.57
CA LEU A 208 -12.73 8.41 18.37
C LEU A 208 -13.65 8.42 19.60
N THR A 209 -14.95 8.43 19.36
CA THR A 209 -16.00 8.37 20.38
C THR A 209 -16.83 7.10 20.21
N HIS A 210 -17.67 6.76 21.20
CA HIS A 210 -18.65 5.66 21.10
C HIS A 210 -19.46 5.68 19.79
N GLY A 211 -19.67 4.50 19.23
CA GLY A 211 -20.27 4.30 17.91
C GLY A 211 -19.23 3.86 16.87
N ILE A 212 -19.58 3.98 15.60
CA ILE A 212 -18.75 3.54 14.46
C ILE A 212 -18.33 4.74 13.63
N LYS A 213 -17.02 4.90 13.43
CA LYS A 213 -16.44 5.73 12.38
C LYS A 213 -16.02 4.82 11.22
N THR A 214 -16.42 5.16 10.00
CA THR A 214 -16.06 4.40 8.79
C THR A 214 -15.14 5.21 7.89
N LEU A 215 -14.10 4.57 7.37
CA LEU A 215 -13.34 5.00 6.20
C LEU A 215 -13.63 4.02 5.06
N ASP A 216 -14.19 4.49 3.94
CA ASP A 216 -14.51 3.60 2.81
C ASP A 216 -14.37 4.27 1.44
N SER A 217 -14.26 3.41 0.42
CA SER A 217 -14.29 3.82 -0.98
C SER A 217 -15.26 2.96 -1.77
N LYS A 218 -15.92 3.60 -2.75
CA LYS A 218 -16.91 3.00 -3.66
C LYS A 218 -16.62 3.32 -5.14
N LEU A 219 -15.40 3.76 -5.43
CA LEU A 219 -15.01 4.33 -6.73
C LEU A 219 -14.60 3.30 -7.79
N GLY A 220 -14.37 2.06 -7.39
CA GLY A 220 -13.91 0.97 -8.24
C GLY A 220 -12.42 1.09 -8.56
N THR A 221 -12.09 1.68 -9.70
CA THR A 221 -10.76 1.72 -10.31
C THR A 221 -9.83 2.81 -9.79
N ARG A 222 -10.34 3.89 -9.20
CA ARG A 222 -9.52 4.92 -8.51
C ARG A 222 -9.87 4.91 -7.03
N ALA A 223 -9.72 3.74 -6.40
CA ALA A 223 -10.19 3.50 -5.05
C ALA A 223 -9.67 4.50 -4.02
N ASN A 224 -8.50 5.10 -4.24
CA ASN A 224 -7.83 5.98 -3.29
C ASN A 224 -7.98 7.47 -3.64
N LEU A 225 -8.76 7.83 -4.67
CA LEU A 225 -8.89 9.21 -5.17
C LEU A 225 -9.32 10.21 -4.09
N PHE A 226 -10.36 9.88 -3.31
CA PHE A 226 -10.87 10.77 -2.26
C PHE A 226 -10.27 10.50 -0.87
N MET A 227 -9.71 9.31 -0.67
CA MET A 227 -9.15 8.84 0.59
C MET A 227 -8.41 7.53 0.35
N PRO A 228 -7.17 7.38 0.84
CA PRO A 228 -6.46 6.10 0.76
C PRO A 228 -6.95 5.11 1.82
N SER A 229 -6.63 3.82 1.63
CA SER A 229 -6.97 2.77 2.61
C SER A 229 -6.12 2.78 3.89
N VAL A 230 -5.03 3.56 3.90
CA VAL A 230 -4.07 3.63 5.01
C VAL A 230 -4.49 4.65 6.07
N PHE A 231 -4.20 4.35 7.34
CA PHE A 231 -4.53 5.20 8.49
C PHE A 231 -3.58 4.93 9.67
N MET A 232 -3.68 5.76 10.72
CA MET A 232 -3.01 5.52 12.00
C MET A 232 -3.98 5.62 13.18
N ILE A 233 -3.79 4.78 14.19
CA ILE A 233 -4.46 4.87 15.49
C ILE A 233 -3.40 5.09 16.57
N SER A 234 -3.42 6.25 17.22
CA SER A 234 -2.61 6.46 18.43
C SER A 234 -3.40 6.07 19.67
N LEU A 235 -2.73 5.48 20.66
CA LEU A 235 -3.33 5.10 21.94
C LEU A 235 -3.07 6.19 22.98
N ASP A 236 -4.09 6.48 23.78
CA ASP A 236 -4.12 7.44 24.89
C ASP A 236 -3.97 8.92 24.49
N GLU A 237 -3.05 9.24 23.58
CA GLU A 237 -2.80 10.58 23.06
C GLU A 237 -2.30 10.51 21.59
N PRO A 238 -2.39 11.61 20.81
CA PRO A 238 -1.78 11.66 19.49
C PRO A 238 -0.27 11.42 19.54
N ALA A 239 0.22 10.38 18.85
CA ALA A 239 1.64 10.09 18.79
C ALA A 239 2.42 11.20 18.06
N THR A 240 3.70 11.36 18.42
CA THR A 240 4.66 12.21 17.69
C THR A 240 5.56 11.34 16.80
N GLU A 241 6.55 11.92 16.13
CA GLU A 241 7.54 11.12 15.39
C GLU A 241 8.30 10.15 16.29
N ASP A 242 8.64 10.55 17.53
CA ASP A 242 9.58 9.82 18.39
C ASP A 242 8.95 9.30 19.71
N HIS A 243 7.69 9.61 19.97
CA HIS A 243 6.99 9.22 21.20
C HIS A 243 5.54 8.82 20.95
N GLY A 244 5.01 7.98 21.84
CA GLY A 244 3.63 7.50 21.83
C GLY A 244 3.47 6.13 21.19
N SER A 245 2.33 5.50 21.49
CA SER A 245 1.94 4.22 20.88
C SER A 245 1.08 4.47 19.66
N VAL A 246 1.40 3.85 18.54
CA VAL A 246 0.68 4.04 17.27
C VAL A 246 0.62 2.75 16.46
N LEU A 247 -0.57 2.42 15.97
CA LEU A 247 -0.81 1.39 14.99
C LEU A 247 -0.94 2.04 13.61
N PHE A 248 -0.20 1.56 12.62
CA PHE A 248 -0.46 1.88 11.21
C PHE A 248 -1.24 0.71 10.63
N GLY A 249 -2.27 1.00 9.84
CA GLY A 249 -3.10 -0.01 9.19
C GLY A 249 -3.40 0.35 7.74
N GLY A 250 -3.60 -0.65 6.89
CA GLY A 250 -3.99 -0.46 5.50
C GLY A 250 -4.44 -1.75 4.83
N LEU A 251 -5.44 -1.66 3.94
CA LEU A 251 -5.90 -2.81 3.17
C LEU A 251 -5.08 -2.95 1.88
N GLU A 252 -4.55 -4.14 1.63
CA GLU A 252 -3.80 -4.48 0.42
C GLU A 252 -4.75 -4.85 -0.73
N TRP A 253 -5.57 -3.88 -1.13
CA TRP A 253 -6.62 -4.05 -2.12
C TRP A 253 -6.83 -2.79 -2.94
N SER A 254 -6.78 -2.94 -4.26
CA SER A 254 -6.80 -1.82 -5.22
C SER A 254 -8.20 -1.42 -5.69
N GLY A 255 -9.24 -1.94 -5.01
CA GLY A 255 -10.63 -1.59 -5.27
C GLY A 255 -11.35 -1.05 -4.04
N ASN A 256 -12.67 -1.14 -4.07
CA ASN A 256 -13.51 -0.65 -2.97
C ASN A 256 -13.14 -1.33 -1.65
N PHE A 257 -12.79 -0.53 -0.65
CA PHE A 257 -12.46 -0.96 0.71
C PHE A 257 -13.41 -0.34 1.72
N LYS A 258 -13.48 -0.94 2.91
CA LYS A 258 -14.17 -0.39 4.08
C LYS A 258 -13.40 -0.77 5.34
N THR A 259 -13.12 0.22 6.18
CA THR A 259 -12.56 0.05 7.52
C THR A 259 -13.48 0.72 8.52
N ASP A 260 -14.01 -0.07 9.45
CA ASP A 260 -14.85 0.37 10.55
C ASP A 260 -14.03 0.42 11.85
N PHE A 261 -14.15 1.54 12.56
CA PHE A 261 -13.60 1.80 13.88
C PHE A 261 -14.76 1.91 14.86
N GLU A 262 -14.98 0.88 15.64
CA GLU A 262 -16.07 0.82 16.60
C GLU A 262 -15.52 0.87 18.02
N ILE A 263 -15.97 1.85 18.81
CA ILE A 263 -15.73 1.85 20.26
C ILE A 263 -16.89 1.10 20.91
N ASP A 264 -16.58 -0.05 21.50
CA ASP A 264 -17.56 -0.96 22.07
C ASP A 264 -18.05 -0.51 23.48
N PRO A 265 -19.06 -1.17 24.08
CA PRO A 265 -19.56 -0.81 25.41
C PRO A 265 -18.58 -1.03 26.58
N GLN A 266 -17.41 -1.62 26.33
CA GLN A 266 -16.31 -1.81 27.29
C GLN A 266 -15.15 -0.82 27.04
N ASP A 267 -15.34 0.16 26.16
CA ASP A 267 -14.34 1.14 25.73
C ASP A 267 -13.15 0.54 24.96
N ASN A 268 -13.31 -0.66 24.40
CA ASN A 268 -12.31 -1.22 23.48
C ASN A 268 -12.55 -0.70 22.06
N LEU A 269 -11.46 -0.51 21.32
CA LEU A 269 -11.53 -0.20 19.90
C LEU A 269 -11.50 -1.50 19.07
N ARG A 270 -12.54 -1.72 18.28
CA ARG A 270 -12.60 -2.76 17.25
C ARG A 270 -12.28 -2.15 15.88
N ILE A 271 -11.30 -2.72 15.18
CA ILE A 271 -10.94 -2.32 13.81
C ILE A 271 -11.30 -3.46 12.87
N ILE A 272 -12.26 -3.22 11.99
CA ILE A 272 -12.78 -4.22 11.05
C ILE A 272 -12.53 -3.72 9.64
N SER A 273 -11.61 -4.35 8.91
CA SER A 273 -11.19 -3.90 7.58
C SER A 273 -11.31 -5.01 6.54
N GLY A 274 -11.78 -4.67 5.34
CA GLY A 274 -11.85 -5.59 4.21
C GLY A 274 -12.41 -4.94 2.96
N ILE A 275 -12.75 -5.78 1.97
CA ILE A 275 -13.46 -5.35 0.77
C ILE A 275 -14.78 -4.69 1.19
N ASN A 276 -15.12 -3.56 0.56
CA ASN A 276 -16.37 -2.85 0.86
C ASN A 276 -17.56 -3.76 0.56
N ASN A 277 -18.44 -3.98 1.54
CA ASN A 277 -19.62 -4.81 1.38
C ASN A 277 -20.78 -4.12 0.62
N TYR A 278 -20.66 -2.83 0.30
CA TYR A 278 -21.58 -2.14 -0.60
C TYR A 278 -21.56 -2.77 -2.00
N ALA A 279 -22.74 -3.16 -2.51
CA ALA A 279 -22.90 -3.77 -3.83
C ALA A 279 -21.93 -4.94 -4.10
N SER A 280 -21.61 -5.71 -3.05
CA SER A 280 -20.54 -6.73 -3.06
C SER A 280 -20.99 -8.10 -2.54
N ALA A 281 -22.31 -8.36 -2.46
CA ALA A 281 -22.83 -9.66 -2.06
C ALA A 281 -22.29 -10.76 -2.99
N TYR A 282 -21.61 -11.75 -2.42
CA TYR A 282 -20.84 -12.73 -3.18
C TYR A 282 -21.43 -14.13 -3.08
N GLN A 283 -21.85 -14.70 -4.21
CA GLN A 283 -22.37 -16.06 -4.21
C GLN A 283 -21.19 -17.05 -4.24
N LEU A 284 -21.04 -17.83 -3.16
CA LEU A 284 -20.00 -18.86 -3.06
C LEU A 284 -20.63 -20.23 -3.31
N LYS A 285 -20.03 -21.02 -4.20
CA LYS A 285 -20.48 -22.39 -4.47
C LYS A 285 -19.84 -23.38 -3.50
N PRO A 286 -20.49 -24.53 -3.24
CA PRO A 286 -19.91 -25.58 -2.42
C PRO A 286 -18.51 -26.00 -2.89
N GLY A 287 -17.56 -26.03 -1.97
CA GLY A 287 -16.16 -26.40 -2.21
C GLY A 287 -15.27 -25.28 -2.75
N GLU A 288 -15.81 -24.18 -3.27
CA GLU A 288 -15.01 -23.02 -3.67
C GLU A 288 -14.49 -22.26 -2.43
N VAL A 289 -13.30 -21.69 -2.55
CA VAL A 289 -12.68 -20.88 -1.50
C VAL A 289 -12.76 -19.41 -1.89
N PHE A 290 -13.33 -18.60 -1.00
CA PHE A 290 -13.26 -17.14 -1.09
C PHE A 290 -12.16 -16.62 -0.18
N GLU A 291 -11.10 -16.08 -0.74
CA GLU A 291 -10.02 -15.44 0.01
C GLU A 291 -10.17 -13.91 -0.03
N THR A 292 -10.03 -13.27 1.14
CA THR A 292 -9.99 -11.81 1.29
C THR A 292 -8.58 -11.28 1.06
N PRO A 293 -8.39 -10.01 0.65
CA PRO A 293 -7.06 -9.41 0.56
C PRO A 293 -6.40 -9.30 1.95
N PRO A 294 -5.06 -9.23 2.04
CA PRO A 294 -4.39 -8.92 3.29
C PRO A 294 -4.77 -7.54 3.86
N PHE A 295 -4.98 -7.49 5.16
CA PHE A 295 -4.94 -6.29 5.97
C PHE A 295 -3.58 -6.23 6.67
N LEU A 296 -2.81 -5.20 6.33
CA LEU A 296 -1.49 -4.92 6.87
C LEU A 296 -1.63 -4.08 8.14
N TYR A 297 -0.85 -4.41 9.17
CA TYR A 297 -0.61 -3.48 10.26
C TYR A 297 0.78 -3.62 10.90
N THR A 298 1.24 -2.52 11.49
CA THR A 298 2.41 -2.47 12.39
C THR A 298 2.06 -1.67 13.63
N PHE A 299 2.60 -2.05 14.79
CA PHE A 299 2.41 -1.34 16.05
C PHE A 299 3.77 -0.90 16.60
N SER A 300 3.87 0.37 16.96
CA SER A 300 5.04 0.98 17.57
C SER A 300 4.66 1.56 18.92
N THR A 301 5.58 1.48 19.88
CA THR A 301 5.49 2.19 21.17
C THR A 301 6.52 3.33 21.27
N GLN A 302 7.10 3.69 20.13
CA GLN A 302 8.21 4.65 19.99
C GLN A 302 7.88 5.73 18.94
N GLY A 303 6.60 6.06 18.76
CA GLY A 303 6.13 7.07 17.81
C GLY A 303 5.98 6.62 16.36
N LYS A 304 5.50 7.56 15.53
CA LYS A 304 5.18 7.41 14.09
C LYS A 304 6.42 7.12 13.25
N GLY A 305 7.58 7.65 13.63
CA GLY A 305 8.84 7.47 12.93
C GLY A 305 9.30 6.01 12.93
N LYS A 306 9.26 5.34 14.09
CA LYS A 306 9.62 3.91 14.20
C LYS A 306 8.67 3.03 13.41
N ALA A 307 7.36 3.23 13.53
CA ALA A 307 6.35 2.49 12.76
C ALA A 307 6.56 2.64 11.24
N SER A 308 6.85 3.87 10.79
CA SER A 308 7.13 4.18 9.39
C SER A 308 8.38 3.46 8.88
N ARG A 309 9.51 3.49 9.62
CA ARG A 309 10.75 2.81 9.19
C ARG A 309 10.59 1.29 9.13
N ASP A 310 9.88 0.71 10.10
CA ASP A 310 9.51 -0.70 10.14
C ASP A 310 8.74 -1.12 8.89
N LEU A 311 7.67 -0.36 8.58
CA LEU A 311 6.85 -0.58 7.40
C LEU A 311 7.62 -0.37 6.09
N GLN A 312 8.44 0.67 5.99
CA GLN A 312 9.27 0.94 4.82
C GLN A 312 10.30 -0.17 4.56
N SER A 313 10.92 -0.71 5.62
CA SER A 313 11.84 -1.85 5.53
C SER A 313 11.12 -3.09 5.02
N TRP A 314 9.97 -3.41 5.59
CA TRP A 314 9.12 -4.51 5.14
C TRP A 314 8.72 -4.35 3.66
N ALA A 315 8.32 -3.15 3.25
CA ALA A 315 7.91 -2.87 1.89
C ALA A 315 9.05 -3.15 0.89
N ARG A 316 10.26 -2.64 1.18
CA ARG A 316 11.46 -2.89 0.35
C ARG A 316 11.83 -4.37 0.29
N ASN A 317 11.62 -5.11 1.38
CA ASN A 317 12.00 -6.51 1.49
C ASN A 317 11.01 -7.47 0.84
N TYR A 318 9.69 -7.18 0.91
CA TYR A 318 8.67 -8.20 0.68
C TYR A 318 7.51 -7.77 -0.22
N LYS A 319 7.32 -6.47 -0.49
CA LYS A 319 6.13 -5.98 -1.21
C LYS A 319 6.40 -5.17 -2.46
N LEU A 320 7.60 -4.63 -2.63
CA LEU A 320 7.94 -3.91 -3.85
C LEU A 320 8.68 -4.81 -4.82
N VAL A 321 8.32 -4.75 -6.10
CA VAL A 321 9.18 -5.32 -7.14
C VAL A 321 10.53 -4.61 -7.07
N ASP A 322 11.59 -5.38 -6.92
CA ASP A 322 12.96 -4.88 -6.82
C ASP A 322 13.12 -3.73 -5.79
N GLY A 323 12.55 -3.90 -4.60
CA GLY A 323 12.56 -2.89 -3.53
C GLY A 323 13.97 -2.53 -3.00
N LYS A 324 14.97 -3.36 -3.29
CA LYS A 324 16.39 -3.16 -2.96
C LYS A 324 17.29 -2.84 -4.14
N GLY A 325 16.76 -2.86 -5.37
CA GLY A 325 17.55 -2.58 -6.55
C GLY A 325 17.53 -1.12 -6.95
N SER A 326 17.44 -0.89 -8.26
CA SER A 326 17.71 0.42 -8.85
C SER A 326 16.47 1.05 -9.48
N ARG A 327 16.52 2.35 -9.75
CA ARG A 327 15.51 3.09 -10.52
C ARG A 327 16.14 3.91 -11.64
N LEU A 328 15.38 4.12 -12.71
CA LEU A 328 15.79 4.90 -13.88
C LEU A 328 15.33 6.35 -13.76
N THR A 329 16.25 7.29 -13.62
CA THR A 329 15.93 8.71 -13.79
C THR A 329 15.43 8.93 -15.22
N LEU A 330 14.42 9.79 -15.40
CA LEU A 330 13.76 9.89 -16.69
C LEU A 330 13.41 11.32 -17.09
N LEU A 331 13.25 11.51 -18.40
CA LEU A 331 12.57 12.65 -19.01
C LEU A 331 11.24 12.16 -19.59
N ASN A 332 10.12 12.64 -19.03
CA ASN A 332 8.79 12.46 -19.58
C ASN A 332 8.46 13.65 -20.51
N ASN A 333 7.65 13.45 -21.54
CA ASN A 333 7.26 14.50 -22.48
C ASN A 333 5.85 15.10 -22.28
N TRP A 334 5.08 14.68 -21.28
CA TRP A 334 3.68 15.04 -21.11
C TRP A 334 3.50 16.55 -20.94
N GLU A 335 4.08 17.19 -19.93
CA GLU A 335 3.99 18.64 -19.76
C GLU A 335 4.74 19.40 -20.87
N SER A 336 5.71 18.74 -21.50
CA SER A 336 6.51 19.32 -22.59
C SER A 336 5.78 19.41 -23.94
N THR A 337 4.87 18.47 -24.24
CA THR A 337 4.21 18.41 -25.56
C THR A 337 2.71 18.21 -25.51
N TYR A 338 2.16 17.71 -24.40
CA TYR A 338 0.85 17.08 -24.36
C TYR A 338 0.71 16.14 -25.58
N PHE A 339 -0.38 16.27 -26.35
CA PHE A 339 -0.61 15.50 -27.56
C PHE A 339 0.11 16.04 -28.81
N ASP A 340 0.73 17.22 -28.77
CA ASP A 340 1.37 17.89 -29.92
C ASP A 340 2.83 17.42 -30.13
N PHE A 341 2.98 16.22 -30.66
CA PHE A 341 4.27 15.67 -31.06
C PHE A 341 4.20 14.84 -32.34
N ASN A 342 5.36 14.63 -32.94
CA ASN A 342 5.60 13.71 -34.05
C ASN A 342 6.99 13.06 -33.87
N GLU A 343 7.32 12.11 -34.75
CA GLU A 343 8.60 11.39 -34.73
C GLU A 343 9.83 12.31 -34.66
N THR A 344 9.86 13.39 -35.44
CA THR A 344 10.98 14.36 -35.42
C THR A 344 11.14 15.05 -34.07
N LYS A 345 10.03 15.47 -33.45
CA LYS A 345 10.05 16.11 -32.12
C LYS A 345 10.53 15.14 -31.05
N LEU A 346 10.09 13.88 -31.10
CA LEU A 346 10.55 12.83 -30.18
C LEU A 346 12.05 12.53 -30.33
N ASN A 347 12.57 12.49 -31.57
CA ASN A 347 14.02 12.32 -31.79
C ASN A 347 14.82 13.49 -31.21
N GLY A 348 14.29 14.72 -31.26
CA GLY A 348 14.86 15.87 -30.54
C GLY A 348 14.86 15.66 -29.03
N LEU A 349 13.76 15.17 -28.46
CA LEU A 349 13.65 14.91 -27.03
C LEU A 349 14.57 13.77 -26.55
N LEU A 350 14.87 12.77 -27.39
CA LEU A 350 15.86 11.73 -27.08
C LEU A 350 17.27 12.32 -26.93
N LYS A 351 17.66 13.25 -27.82
CA LYS A 351 18.92 13.99 -27.71
C LYS A 351 18.94 14.87 -26.45
N ASP A 352 17.82 15.53 -26.15
CA ASP A 352 17.68 16.32 -24.93
C ASP A 352 17.76 15.45 -23.66
N THR A 353 17.21 14.23 -23.69
CA THR A 353 17.33 13.24 -22.61
C THR A 353 18.79 12.91 -22.34
N LYS A 354 19.56 12.63 -23.40
CA LYS A 354 21.00 12.38 -23.31
C LYS A 354 21.77 13.59 -22.81
N LYS A 355 21.42 14.78 -23.32
CA LYS A 355 22.03 16.07 -22.94
C LYS A 355 21.79 16.39 -21.47
N LEU A 356 20.59 16.12 -20.94
CA LEU A 356 20.24 16.29 -19.54
C LEU A 356 21.01 15.31 -18.63
N GLY A 357 21.27 14.10 -19.13
CA GLY A 357 22.07 13.08 -18.45
C GLY A 357 21.25 12.04 -17.68
N VAL A 358 19.94 11.96 -17.93
CA VAL A 358 19.04 10.97 -17.31
C VAL A 358 19.06 9.64 -18.08
N ASP A 359 18.58 8.56 -17.43
CA ASP A 359 18.70 7.20 -17.94
C ASP A 359 17.73 6.85 -19.08
N LEU A 360 16.54 7.48 -19.09
CA LEU A 360 15.36 7.04 -19.83
C LEU A 360 14.59 8.21 -20.43
N PHE A 361 14.13 8.07 -21.68
CA PHE A 361 13.04 8.87 -22.22
C PHE A 361 11.72 8.09 -22.10
N LEU A 362 10.69 8.72 -21.54
CA LEU A 362 9.35 8.15 -21.38
C LEU A 362 8.39 8.86 -22.33
N LEU A 363 7.90 8.13 -23.33
CA LEU A 363 6.84 8.59 -24.22
C LEU A 363 5.47 8.45 -23.53
N ASP A 364 4.85 9.58 -23.22
CA ASP A 364 3.54 9.66 -22.57
C ASP A 364 2.36 9.57 -23.58
N ASP A 365 1.14 9.90 -23.16
CA ASP A 365 -0.11 9.72 -23.92
C ASP A 365 -0.08 10.36 -25.33
N GLY A 366 -0.81 9.76 -26.28
CA GLY A 366 -1.01 10.30 -27.63
C GLY A 366 -0.33 9.56 -28.78
N TRP A 367 0.37 8.45 -28.51
CA TRP A 367 1.14 7.70 -29.51
C TRP A 367 0.31 6.69 -30.31
N PHE A 368 -0.94 6.44 -29.93
CA PHE A 368 -1.78 5.34 -30.44
C PHE A 368 -3.08 5.82 -31.13
N GLY A 369 -3.81 4.87 -31.74
CA GLY A 369 -5.03 5.08 -32.51
C GLY A 369 -4.77 5.53 -33.94
N ASN A 370 -5.49 4.93 -34.91
CA ASN A 370 -5.43 5.34 -36.33
C ASN A 370 -6.79 5.83 -36.85
N GLN A 371 -7.83 4.99 -36.78
CA GLN A 371 -9.18 5.39 -37.18
C GLN A 371 -9.72 6.49 -36.24
N PHE A 372 -9.52 6.30 -34.94
CA PHE A 372 -9.80 7.27 -33.90
C PHE A 372 -8.48 7.63 -33.18
N PRO A 373 -7.69 8.58 -33.72
CA PRO A 373 -6.36 8.85 -33.21
C PRO A 373 -6.40 9.54 -31.84
N ARG A 374 -5.46 9.17 -30.95
CA ARG A 374 -5.25 9.81 -29.65
C ARG A 374 -4.51 11.14 -29.82
N ASN A 375 -5.23 12.15 -30.29
CA ASN A 375 -4.71 13.52 -30.44
C ASN A 375 -5.23 14.47 -29.34
N ASP A 376 -6.16 14.01 -28.53
CA ASP A 376 -6.71 14.62 -27.33
C ASP A 376 -7.26 13.50 -26.43
N ASP A 377 -7.85 13.86 -25.31
CA ASP A 377 -8.43 12.90 -24.37
C ASP A 377 -9.84 12.39 -24.74
N HIS A 378 -10.40 12.76 -25.90
CA HIS A 378 -11.77 12.41 -26.32
C HIS A 378 -11.87 11.16 -27.22
N ALA A 379 -10.74 10.54 -27.59
CA ALA A 379 -10.72 9.38 -28.49
C ALA A 379 -9.54 8.43 -28.22
N GLY A 380 -9.57 7.26 -28.87
CA GLY A 380 -8.41 6.38 -29.05
C GLY A 380 -8.12 5.37 -27.94
N LEU A 381 -8.61 5.54 -26.71
CA LEU A 381 -8.44 4.51 -25.68
C LEU A 381 -9.16 3.23 -26.12
N GLY A 382 -8.45 2.09 -26.04
CA GLY A 382 -8.86 0.80 -26.60
C GLY A 382 -8.20 0.49 -27.96
N ASP A 383 -7.67 1.49 -28.66
CA ASP A 383 -7.04 1.34 -29.97
C ASP A 383 -5.50 1.47 -29.87
N TRP A 384 -4.83 0.44 -29.35
CA TRP A 384 -3.39 0.42 -29.02
C TRP A 384 -2.42 0.21 -30.20
N GLN A 385 -2.87 0.48 -31.42
CA GLN A 385 -2.02 0.53 -32.61
C GLN A 385 -1.30 1.88 -32.71
N GLU A 386 -0.02 1.88 -33.08
CA GLU A 386 0.76 3.11 -33.30
C GLU A 386 0.06 4.07 -34.27
N ASN A 387 -0.07 5.34 -33.89
CA ASN A 387 -0.62 6.39 -34.72
C ASN A 387 0.36 6.71 -35.86
N ARG A 388 0.11 6.17 -37.05
CA ARG A 388 1.01 6.26 -38.21
C ARG A 388 1.14 7.67 -38.78
N LYS A 389 0.25 8.60 -38.41
CA LYS A 389 0.37 10.01 -38.80
C LYS A 389 1.42 10.74 -37.95
N LYS A 390 1.49 10.44 -36.65
CA LYS A 390 2.52 10.99 -35.75
C LYS A 390 3.84 10.25 -35.87
N LEU A 391 3.76 8.92 -35.96
CA LEU A 391 4.88 7.96 -35.94
C LEU A 391 4.84 7.10 -37.21
N PRO A 392 5.18 7.64 -38.39
CA PRO A 392 5.14 6.90 -39.64
C PRO A 392 5.98 5.61 -39.56
N ASN A 393 7.14 5.66 -38.92
CA ASN A 393 8.01 4.50 -38.75
C ASN A 393 7.74 3.69 -37.47
N GLY A 394 6.78 4.14 -36.66
CA GLY A 394 6.35 3.43 -35.46
C GLY A 394 7.27 3.57 -34.24
N ILE A 395 6.86 2.97 -33.13
CA ILE A 395 7.62 3.04 -31.86
C ILE A 395 8.98 2.37 -31.97
N ALA A 396 9.11 1.30 -32.76
CA ALA A 396 10.39 0.62 -32.95
C ALA A 396 11.48 1.55 -33.51
N ALA A 397 11.11 2.55 -34.33
CA ALA A 397 12.06 3.56 -34.81
C ALA A 397 12.50 4.52 -33.68
N ILE A 398 11.58 4.93 -32.81
CA ILE A 398 11.88 5.75 -31.63
C ILE A 398 12.80 5.00 -30.66
N ALA A 399 12.49 3.73 -30.38
CA ALA A 399 13.30 2.88 -29.51
C ALA A 399 14.72 2.69 -30.08
N LYS A 400 14.84 2.47 -31.40
CA LYS A 400 16.14 2.38 -32.07
C LYS A 400 16.91 3.68 -31.98
N GLU A 401 16.26 4.83 -32.15
CA GLU A 401 16.92 6.13 -31.99
C GLU A 401 17.36 6.37 -30.54
N ALA A 402 16.56 5.94 -29.56
CA ALA A 402 16.94 5.99 -28.15
C ALA A 402 18.24 5.19 -27.91
N GLN A 403 18.35 4.00 -28.48
CA GLN A 403 19.57 3.19 -28.42
C GLN A 403 20.77 3.89 -29.11
N ASN A 404 20.56 4.53 -30.27
CA ASN A 404 21.62 5.27 -30.97
C ASN A 404 22.15 6.45 -30.13
N GLU A 405 21.26 7.14 -29.42
CA GLU A 405 21.60 8.25 -28.51
C GLU A 405 22.12 7.76 -27.14
N GLY A 406 22.08 6.45 -26.90
CA GLY A 406 22.53 5.83 -25.65
C GLY A 406 21.65 6.20 -24.45
N VAL A 407 20.34 6.26 -24.65
CA VAL A 407 19.31 6.41 -23.61
C VAL A 407 18.29 5.26 -23.72
N LYS A 408 17.68 4.90 -22.60
CA LYS A 408 16.61 3.87 -22.60
C LYS A 408 15.30 4.49 -23.10
N PHE A 409 14.39 3.62 -23.56
CA PHE A 409 13.04 4.01 -23.98
C PHE A 409 11.98 3.38 -23.07
N GLY A 410 10.96 4.17 -22.72
CA GLY A 410 9.83 3.77 -21.91
C GLY A 410 8.52 4.31 -22.49
N ILE A 411 7.40 3.72 -22.10
CA ILE A 411 6.10 4.04 -22.70
C ILE A 411 4.95 4.09 -21.69
N TRP A 412 4.00 4.98 -21.92
CA TRP A 412 2.75 5.07 -21.18
C TRP A 412 1.65 4.22 -21.83
N ILE A 413 0.82 3.59 -20.98
CA ILE A 413 -0.41 2.90 -21.34
C ILE A 413 -1.50 3.14 -20.29
N GLU A 414 -2.77 2.99 -20.69
CA GLU A 414 -3.95 3.03 -19.82
C GLU A 414 -4.90 1.89 -20.22
N PRO A 415 -4.47 0.64 -20.02
CA PRO A 415 -5.03 -0.50 -20.74
C PRO A 415 -6.40 -0.93 -20.21
N GLU A 416 -6.85 -0.36 -19.09
CA GLU A 416 -8.13 -0.64 -18.43
C GLU A 416 -9.30 0.18 -19.01
N MET A 417 -9.03 1.09 -19.94
CA MET A 417 -9.97 2.12 -20.36
C MET A 417 -10.29 2.05 -21.85
N VAL A 418 -11.45 2.61 -22.21
CA VAL A 418 -11.94 2.67 -23.57
C VAL A 418 -12.68 3.97 -23.84
N SER A 419 -12.44 4.58 -25.00
CA SER A 419 -13.16 5.77 -25.45
C SER A 419 -14.39 5.36 -26.26
N PRO A 420 -15.54 6.06 -26.15
CA PRO A 420 -16.68 5.84 -27.05
C PRO A 420 -16.31 6.01 -28.53
N LYS A 421 -15.36 6.91 -28.83
CA LYS A 421 -14.70 7.04 -30.14
C LYS A 421 -13.47 6.14 -30.21
N SER A 422 -13.69 4.84 -30.34
CA SER A 422 -12.64 3.82 -30.58
C SER A 422 -13.21 2.66 -31.39
N SER A 423 -12.35 1.96 -32.13
CA SER A 423 -12.75 0.74 -32.82
C SER A 423 -13.16 -0.34 -31.81
N LEU A 424 -12.47 -0.45 -30.67
CA LEU A 424 -12.79 -1.40 -29.61
C LEU A 424 -14.22 -1.23 -29.08
N TYR A 425 -14.64 -0.01 -28.74
CA TYR A 425 -15.99 0.25 -28.21
C TYR A 425 -17.09 -0.16 -29.20
N HIS A 426 -16.88 0.08 -30.50
CA HIS A 426 -17.85 -0.27 -31.54
C HIS A 426 -17.90 -1.76 -31.84
N GLN A 427 -16.77 -2.47 -31.76
CA GLN A 427 -16.67 -3.90 -32.09
C GLN A 427 -17.04 -4.80 -30.91
N HIS A 428 -16.68 -4.39 -29.70
CA HIS A 428 -16.89 -5.14 -28.46
C HIS A 428 -17.63 -4.31 -27.41
N PRO A 429 -18.86 -3.85 -27.70
CA PRO A 429 -19.65 -3.09 -26.74
C PRO A 429 -19.96 -3.86 -25.44
N ASP A 430 -19.89 -5.19 -25.47
CA ASP A 430 -20.07 -6.11 -24.34
C ASP A 430 -18.86 -6.20 -23.41
N TRP A 431 -17.69 -5.73 -23.85
CA TRP A 431 -16.48 -5.64 -23.03
C TRP A 431 -16.42 -4.38 -22.16
N VAL A 432 -17.35 -3.45 -22.36
CA VAL A 432 -17.37 -2.15 -21.69
C VAL A 432 -18.30 -2.21 -20.50
N ILE A 433 -17.89 -1.63 -19.37
CA ILE A 433 -18.75 -1.50 -18.19
C ILE A 433 -19.81 -0.44 -18.50
N LYS A 434 -21.04 -0.91 -18.72
CA LYS A 434 -22.18 -0.07 -19.10
C LYS A 434 -23.52 -0.70 -18.77
N GLN A 435 -24.51 0.14 -18.50
CA GLN A 435 -25.86 -0.28 -18.15
C GLN A 435 -26.77 -0.33 -19.40
N PRO A 436 -27.34 -1.49 -19.80
CA PRO A 436 -28.05 -1.65 -21.08
C PRO A 436 -29.24 -0.71 -21.32
N ASN A 437 -29.87 -0.19 -20.26
CA ASN A 437 -31.09 0.63 -20.33
C ASN A 437 -30.90 2.02 -19.71
N ARG A 438 -29.66 2.51 -19.64
CA ARG A 438 -29.34 3.82 -19.04
C ARG A 438 -28.39 4.59 -19.96
N GLN A 439 -28.42 5.90 -19.84
CA GLN A 439 -27.42 6.76 -20.45
C GLN A 439 -26.05 6.47 -19.83
N GLU A 440 -25.01 6.46 -20.67
CA GLU A 440 -23.63 6.31 -20.23
C GLU A 440 -23.12 7.62 -19.60
N TYR A 441 -22.49 7.50 -18.44
CA TYR A 441 -21.75 8.57 -17.79
C TYR A 441 -20.26 8.36 -18.00
N TYR A 442 -19.56 9.41 -18.39
CA TYR A 442 -18.12 9.38 -18.64
C TYR A 442 -17.38 10.10 -17.53
N PHE A 443 -16.20 9.59 -17.20
CA PHE A 443 -15.21 10.33 -16.44
C PHE A 443 -14.05 10.61 -17.40
N ARG A 444 -13.67 11.88 -17.59
CA ARG A 444 -12.64 12.29 -18.58
C ARG A 444 -12.89 11.72 -20.00
N ASN A 445 -14.14 11.78 -20.48
CA ASN A 445 -14.54 11.30 -21.82
C ASN A 445 -14.30 9.81 -22.12
N GLN A 446 -14.09 8.98 -21.10
CA GLN A 446 -13.80 7.55 -21.24
C GLN A 446 -14.69 6.68 -20.32
N LEU A 447 -14.67 5.38 -20.60
CA LEU A 447 -15.32 4.30 -19.87
C LEU A 447 -14.27 3.26 -19.44
N VAL A 448 -14.69 2.34 -18.58
CA VAL A 448 -13.84 1.26 -18.05
C VAL A 448 -14.15 -0.05 -18.78
N LEU A 449 -13.11 -0.83 -19.10
CA LEU A 449 -13.23 -2.18 -19.64
C LEU A 449 -13.51 -3.20 -18.53
N ASP A 450 -14.34 -4.20 -18.81
CA ASP A 450 -14.76 -5.21 -17.84
C ASP A 450 -13.68 -6.28 -17.59
N LEU A 451 -12.80 -6.03 -16.62
CA LEU A 451 -11.77 -6.99 -16.23
C LEU A 451 -12.30 -8.26 -15.54
N SER A 452 -13.60 -8.34 -15.21
CA SER A 452 -14.18 -9.63 -14.79
C SER A 452 -14.23 -10.64 -15.94
N ASN A 453 -14.26 -10.15 -17.19
CA ASN A 453 -14.26 -10.97 -18.40
C ASN A 453 -12.84 -11.43 -18.79
N PRO A 454 -12.56 -12.74 -18.86
CA PRO A 454 -11.25 -13.26 -19.28
C PRO A 454 -10.78 -12.81 -20.67
N GLN A 455 -11.69 -12.54 -21.62
CA GLN A 455 -11.30 -12.04 -22.95
C GLN A 455 -10.74 -10.62 -22.89
N VAL A 456 -11.30 -9.80 -22.00
CA VAL A 456 -10.78 -8.44 -21.74
C VAL A 456 -9.44 -8.54 -21.02
N GLN A 457 -9.29 -9.45 -20.05
CA GLN A 457 -7.99 -9.71 -19.40
C GLN A 457 -6.92 -10.11 -20.44
N ASP A 458 -7.27 -10.98 -21.39
CA ASP A 458 -6.39 -11.33 -22.50
C ASP A 458 -6.04 -10.11 -23.34
N PHE A 459 -7.02 -9.30 -23.75
CA PHE A 459 -6.77 -8.08 -24.49
C PHE A 459 -5.80 -7.14 -23.76
N VAL A 460 -6.03 -6.88 -22.47
CA VAL A 460 -5.18 -6.02 -21.63
C VAL A 460 -3.76 -6.57 -21.51
N PHE A 461 -3.61 -7.87 -21.30
CA PHE A 461 -2.30 -8.53 -21.31
C PHE A 461 -1.59 -8.35 -22.65
N HIS A 462 -2.28 -8.54 -23.78
CA HIS A 462 -1.70 -8.45 -25.11
C HIS A 462 -1.25 -7.03 -25.49
N ILE A 463 -1.82 -5.97 -24.90
CA ILE A 463 -1.31 -4.60 -25.08
C ILE A 463 0.17 -4.56 -24.67
N VAL A 464 0.46 -4.98 -23.44
CA VAL A 464 1.83 -5.02 -22.90
C VAL A 464 2.68 -6.00 -23.68
N ASP A 465 2.17 -7.20 -23.93
CA ASP A 465 2.89 -8.26 -24.64
C ASP A 465 3.35 -7.81 -26.03
N SER A 466 2.47 -7.15 -26.77
CA SER A 466 2.76 -6.69 -28.13
C SER A 466 3.83 -5.61 -28.17
N LEU A 467 3.90 -4.74 -27.14
CA LEU A 467 4.94 -3.72 -27.03
C LEU A 467 6.32 -4.38 -26.87
N PHE A 468 6.44 -5.37 -25.99
CA PHE A 468 7.69 -6.11 -25.79
C PHE A 468 8.06 -7.02 -26.96
N ILE A 469 7.08 -7.56 -27.70
CA ILE A 469 7.36 -8.33 -28.93
C ILE A 469 7.95 -7.41 -30.02
N LYS A 470 7.42 -6.19 -30.14
CA LYS A 470 7.91 -5.21 -31.12
C LYS A 470 9.25 -4.61 -30.74
N ASP A 471 9.45 -4.34 -29.46
CA ASP A 471 10.69 -3.82 -28.91
C ASP A 471 11.09 -4.59 -27.64
N PRO A 472 11.91 -5.66 -27.78
CA PRO A 472 12.44 -6.38 -26.65
C PRO A 472 13.34 -5.55 -25.73
N ALA A 473 13.79 -4.36 -26.16
CA ALA A 473 14.62 -3.45 -25.38
C ALA A 473 13.81 -2.38 -24.64
N LEU A 474 12.47 -2.40 -24.74
CA LEU A 474 11.59 -1.53 -23.96
C LEU A 474 11.95 -1.65 -22.48
N ALA A 475 12.34 -0.54 -21.86
CA ALA A 475 12.97 -0.57 -20.55
C ALA A 475 12.03 -0.23 -19.40
N TYR A 476 10.81 0.26 -19.70
CA TYR A 476 9.95 0.86 -18.70
C TYR A 476 8.51 1.04 -19.19
N VAL A 477 7.53 0.80 -18.31
CA VAL A 477 6.10 1.06 -18.57
C VAL A 477 5.48 1.93 -17.48
N LYS A 478 4.81 3.01 -17.86
CA LYS A 478 3.89 3.75 -16.97
C LYS A 478 2.48 3.23 -17.21
N TRP A 479 1.92 2.55 -16.21
CA TRP A 479 0.56 2.00 -16.25
C TRP A 479 -0.39 2.97 -15.56
N ASP A 480 -1.31 3.55 -16.31
CA ASP A 480 -2.23 4.57 -15.82
C ASP A 480 -3.68 4.07 -15.75
N CYS A 481 -4.52 4.82 -15.03
CA CYS A 481 -5.94 4.58 -14.84
C CYS A 481 -6.66 5.87 -14.39
N ASN A 482 -7.30 6.56 -15.31
CA ASN A 482 -7.81 7.93 -15.12
C ASN A 482 -9.32 8.04 -14.90
N ALA A 483 -10.08 6.93 -14.88
CA ALA A 483 -11.52 6.96 -14.62
C ALA A 483 -11.91 6.16 -13.38
N VAL A 484 -12.87 6.69 -12.60
CA VAL A 484 -13.67 5.91 -11.64
C VAL A 484 -14.68 5.05 -12.40
N ILE A 485 -15.28 4.05 -11.73
CA ILE A 485 -16.35 3.26 -12.34
C ILE A 485 -17.69 3.99 -12.21
N TYR A 486 -18.12 4.60 -13.31
CA TYR A 486 -19.54 4.82 -13.57
C TYR A 486 -20.15 3.62 -14.30
N ASN A 487 -21.49 3.59 -14.37
CA ASN A 487 -22.25 2.60 -15.13
C ASN A 487 -21.98 1.14 -14.71
N ALA A 488 -21.69 0.89 -13.44
CA ALA A 488 -21.29 -0.42 -12.90
C ALA A 488 -22.29 -1.54 -13.26
N TYR A 489 -22.01 -2.21 -14.37
CA TYR A 489 -22.71 -3.36 -14.91
C TYR A 489 -21.80 -4.04 -15.93
N ALA A 490 -21.53 -5.32 -15.70
CA ALA A 490 -20.68 -6.15 -16.55
C ALA A 490 -21.56 -7.17 -17.27
N VAL A 491 -21.61 -7.11 -18.60
CA VAL A 491 -22.41 -8.06 -19.40
C VAL A 491 -21.98 -9.51 -19.12
N HIS A 492 -20.67 -9.73 -18.91
CA HIS A 492 -20.08 -11.03 -18.61
C HIS A 492 -20.64 -11.70 -17.35
N LEU A 493 -21.03 -10.92 -16.33
CA LEU A 493 -21.49 -11.46 -15.06
C LEU A 493 -22.97 -11.87 -15.05
N HIS A 494 -23.71 -11.58 -16.12
CA HIS A 494 -25.14 -11.89 -16.24
C HIS A 494 -25.95 -11.39 -15.02
N GLN A 495 -26.43 -12.28 -14.16
CA GLN A 495 -27.22 -11.93 -12.97
C GLN A 495 -26.37 -11.65 -11.72
N ASN A 496 -25.07 -11.95 -11.76
CA ASN A 496 -24.14 -11.84 -10.62
C ASN A 496 -23.51 -10.45 -10.48
N GLN A 497 -24.28 -9.39 -10.79
CA GLN A 497 -23.77 -8.01 -10.83
C GLN A 497 -23.23 -7.53 -9.49
N SER A 498 -23.70 -8.08 -8.37
CA SER A 498 -23.17 -7.78 -7.03
C SER A 498 -21.75 -8.30 -6.79
N GLN A 499 -21.17 -9.09 -7.69
CA GLN A 499 -19.77 -9.57 -7.56
C GLN A 499 -18.79 -8.71 -8.35
N PHE A 500 -19.32 -7.76 -9.12
CA PHE A 500 -18.59 -7.02 -10.14
C PHE A 500 -17.31 -6.35 -9.64
N TYR A 501 -17.38 -5.55 -8.57
CA TYR A 501 -16.21 -4.84 -8.07
C TYR A 501 -15.12 -5.79 -7.56
N VAL A 502 -15.50 -6.94 -6.98
CA VAL A 502 -14.57 -7.95 -6.49
C VAL A 502 -13.89 -8.65 -7.66
N ASP A 503 -14.68 -9.11 -8.63
CA ASP A 503 -14.18 -9.85 -9.78
C ASP A 503 -13.36 -8.97 -10.74
N TYR A 504 -13.68 -7.68 -10.83
CA TYR A 504 -12.89 -6.68 -11.57
C TYR A 504 -11.44 -6.63 -11.05
N VAL A 505 -11.26 -6.44 -9.73
CA VAL A 505 -9.92 -6.30 -9.13
C VAL A 505 -9.17 -7.63 -9.18
N ARG A 506 -9.85 -8.76 -8.98
CA ARG A 506 -9.26 -10.09 -9.20
C ARG A 506 -8.80 -10.26 -10.65
N GLY A 507 -9.56 -9.75 -11.61
CA GLY A 507 -9.19 -9.70 -13.02
C GLY A 507 -7.94 -8.86 -13.29
N LEU A 508 -7.87 -7.65 -12.70
CA LEU A 508 -6.68 -6.80 -12.75
C LEU A 508 -5.44 -7.52 -12.22
N TYR A 509 -5.53 -8.14 -11.04
CA TYR A 509 -4.41 -8.89 -10.47
C TYR A 509 -4.01 -10.08 -11.32
N LYS A 510 -4.95 -10.81 -11.95
CA LYS A 510 -4.61 -11.89 -12.89
C LYS A 510 -3.82 -11.38 -14.10
N VAL A 511 -4.16 -10.21 -14.64
CA VAL A 511 -3.41 -9.59 -15.74
C VAL A 511 -2.00 -9.22 -15.27
N LEU A 512 -1.87 -8.53 -14.13
CA LEU A 512 -0.58 -8.12 -13.59
C LEU A 512 0.32 -9.32 -13.23
N GLN A 513 -0.27 -10.40 -12.70
CA GLN A 513 0.43 -11.67 -12.45
C GLN A 513 0.98 -12.28 -13.74
N ARG A 514 0.20 -12.32 -14.82
CA ARG A 514 0.66 -12.81 -16.13
C ARG A 514 1.78 -11.95 -16.69
N ILE A 515 1.69 -10.64 -16.55
CA ILE A 515 2.75 -9.70 -16.96
C ILE A 515 4.02 -10.00 -16.17
N ARG A 516 3.94 -10.12 -14.84
CA ARG A 516 5.12 -10.43 -14.01
C ARG A 516 5.70 -11.81 -14.27
N ALA A 517 4.88 -12.80 -14.59
CA ALA A 517 5.35 -14.13 -14.96
C ALA A 517 6.18 -14.12 -16.25
N LYS A 518 5.81 -13.27 -17.23
CA LYS A 518 6.52 -13.17 -18.51
C LYS A 518 7.64 -12.13 -18.51
N TYR A 519 7.47 -11.04 -17.77
CA TYR A 519 8.34 -9.87 -17.69
C TYR A 519 8.68 -9.55 -16.22
N PRO A 520 9.41 -10.44 -15.53
CA PRO A 520 9.60 -10.35 -14.07
C PRO A 520 10.38 -9.10 -13.64
N GLU A 521 11.35 -8.67 -14.45
CA GLU A 521 12.30 -7.59 -14.09
C GLU A 521 11.91 -6.22 -14.63
N VAL A 522 10.90 -6.13 -15.49
CA VAL A 522 10.53 -4.86 -16.15
C VAL A 522 10.06 -3.84 -15.12
N PRO A 523 10.72 -2.68 -15.00
CA PRO A 523 10.21 -1.59 -14.17
C PRO A 523 8.85 -1.11 -14.68
N MET A 524 7.88 -1.07 -13.78
CA MET A 524 6.57 -0.49 -14.06
C MET A 524 6.22 0.52 -12.99
N MET A 525 5.69 1.67 -13.40
CA MET A 525 5.14 2.69 -12.52
C MET A 525 3.62 2.60 -12.50
N LEU A 526 3.07 2.49 -11.29
CA LEU A 526 1.65 2.58 -11.02
C LEU A 526 1.21 4.05 -11.04
N CYS A 527 0.22 4.37 -11.87
CA CYS A 527 -0.39 5.68 -11.97
C CYS A 527 -1.91 5.51 -12.01
N SER A 528 -2.62 6.46 -11.41
CA SER A 528 -4.07 6.55 -11.52
C SER A 528 -4.49 8.02 -11.42
N GLY A 529 -4.09 8.81 -12.43
CA GLY A 529 -4.13 10.27 -12.40
C GLY A 529 -3.53 10.83 -11.12
N GLY A 530 -2.26 10.53 -10.87
CA GLY A 530 -1.62 10.65 -9.56
C GLY A 530 -1.77 9.40 -8.70
N GLY A 531 -1.89 9.60 -7.38
CA GLY A 531 -1.89 8.56 -6.35
C GLY A 531 -3.21 7.81 -6.17
N GLY A 532 -4.15 7.88 -7.13
CA GLY A 532 -5.54 7.45 -6.97
C GLY A 532 -5.80 5.94 -6.77
N ARG A 533 -4.76 5.09 -6.78
CA ARG A 533 -4.87 3.63 -6.54
C ARG A 533 -3.58 3.05 -5.94
N VAL A 534 -2.86 3.80 -5.12
CA VAL A 534 -1.60 3.31 -4.52
C VAL A 534 -1.89 2.51 -3.26
N ASP A 535 -1.58 1.22 -3.27
CA ASP A 535 -1.70 0.29 -2.15
C ASP A 535 -0.72 -0.90 -2.35
N TYR A 536 -0.46 -1.68 -1.30
CA TYR A 536 0.46 -2.82 -1.38
C TYR A 536 -0.09 -4.04 -2.15
N GLY A 537 -1.40 -4.11 -2.37
CA GLY A 537 -2.02 -5.07 -3.27
C GLY A 537 -1.61 -4.82 -4.72
N ALA A 538 -1.52 -3.55 -5.15
CA ALA A 538 -0.95 -3.19 -6.45
C ALA A 538 0.58 -3.21 -6.45
N LEU A 539 1.25 -2.60 -5.47
CA LEU A 539 2.71 -2.36 -5.51
C LEU A 539 3.56 -3.63 -5.56
N GLN A 540 3.03 -4.81 -5.22
CA GLN A 540 3.69 -6.10 -5.47
C GLN A 540 3.92 -6.42 -6.96
N TYR A 541 3.28 -5.67 -7.86
CA TYR A 541 3.47 -5.77 -9.31
C TYR A 541 4.21 -4.55 -9.90
N PHE A 542 4.56 -3.55 -9.10
CA PHE A 542 5.18 -2.30 -9.58
C PHE A 542 6.48 -1.99 -8.83
N THR A 543 7.40 -1.33 -9.51
CA THR A 543 8.65 -0.88 -8.87
C THR A 543 8.45 0.43 -8.13
N GLU A 544 7.51 1.25 -8.59
CA GLU A 544 7.25 2.60 -8.10
C GLU A 544 5.84 3.07 -8.48
N PHE A 545 5.45 4.23 -7.97
CA PHE A 545 4.18 4.88 -8.27
C PHE A 545 4.35 6.38 -8.48
N TRP A 546 3.39 6.98 -9.18
CA TRP A 546 3.25 8.42 -9.33
C TRP A 546 2.35 8.96 -8.19
N PRO A 547 2.89 9.74 -7.24
CA PRO A 547 2.18 10.08 -6.01
C PRO A 547 1.09 11.15 -6.21
N SER A 548 1.23 12.01 -7.22
CA SER A 548 0.25 13.06 -7.53
C SER A 548 0.52 13.69 -8.89
N ASP A 549 -0.52 14.05 -9.63
CA ASP A 549 -0.36 14.94 -10.80
C ASP A 549 -0.01 16.39 -10.40
N ASN A 550 -0.15 16.73 -9.12
CA ASN A 550 0.34 18.01 -8.60
C ASN A 550 1.86 17.97 -8.54
N THR A 551 2.51 18.71 -9.41
CA THR A 551 3.97 18.83 -9.50
C THR A 551 4.47 20.17 -8.99
N GLU A 552 3.58 21.01 -8.47
CA GLU A 552 3.97 22.23 -7.76
C GLU A 552 4.81 21.84 -6.52
N PRO A 553 6.01 22.41 -6.37
CA PRO A 553 7.01 21.89 -5.44
C PRO A 553 6.65 22.12 -3.96
N ILE A 554 5.90 23.17 -3.60
CA ILE A 554 5.46 23.40 -2.22
C ILE A 554 4.41 22.35 -1.84
N GLU A 555 3.36 22.17 -2.64
CA GLU A 555 2.32 21.15 -2.45
C GLU A 555 2.93 19.75 -2.40
N ARG A 556 3.92 19.48 -3.27
CA ARG A 556 4.67 18.21 -3.26
C ARG A 556 5.38 17.94 -1.95
N ILE A 557 5.84 18.94 -1.20
CA ILE A 557 6.44 18.70 0.13
C ILE A 557 5.38 18.09 1.06
N PHE A 558 4.16 18.63 1.10
CA PHE A 558 3.09 18.13 1.97
C PHE A 558 2.60 16.74 1.56
N ILE A 559 2.43 16.50 0.26
CA ILE A 559 1.99 15.22 -0.30
C ILE A 559 3.05 14.13 -0.04
N GLN A 560 4.32 14.42 -0.32
CA GLN A 560 5.41 13.47 -0.10
C GLN A 560 5.65 13.20 1.39
N TRP A 561 5.53 14.21 2.24
CA TRP A 561 5.64 14.05 3.69
C TRP A 561 4.66 13.00 4.22
N GLU A 562 3.37 13.12 3.86
CA GLU A 562 2.35 12.19 4.35
C GLU A 562 2.43 10.81 3.68
N ASN A 563 2.74 10.74 2.38
CA ASN A 563 3.04 9.46 1.71
C ASN A 563 4.20 8.72 2.38
N SER A 564 5.21 9.46 2.85
CA SER A 564 6.43 8.88 3.42
C SER A 564 6.19 8.10 4.72
N TYR A 565 5.09 8.32 5.43
CA TYR A 565 4.77 7.46 6.57
C TYR A 565 4.57 6.01 6.16
N PHE A 566 3.95 5.78 5.00
CA PHE A 566 3.55 4.46 4.54
C PHE A 566 4.50 3.89 3.51
N TYR A 567 4.94 4.69 2.54
CA TYR A 567 5.69 4.21 1.38
C TYR A 567 7.17 4.64 1.43
N PRO A 568 8.12 3.75 1.11
CA PRO A 568 9.54 4.10 1.08
C PRO A 568 9.86 5.00 -0.11
N ALA A 569 10.88 5.86 0.02
CA ALA A 569 11.27 6.84 -0.99
C ALA A 569 11.59 6.24 -2.37
N ILE A 570 12.15 5.02 -2.43
CA ILE A 570 12.43 4.32 -3.69
C ILE A 570 11.16 4.01 -4.52
N ALA A 571 9.98 3.99 -3.88
CA ALA A 571 8.71 3.73 -4.55
C ALA A 571 8.05 5.01 -5.08
N SER A 572 8.42 6.20 -4.61
CA SER A 572 7.76 7.46 -5.01
C SER A 572 8.49 8.12 -6.17
N ALA A 573 7.85 8.25 -7.33
CA ALA A 573 8.41 8.97 -8.47
C ALA A 573 8.09 10.47 -8.42
N ASN A 574 9.12 11.30 -8.50
CA ASN A 574 9.01 12.75 -8.32
C ASN A 574 9.67 13.46 -9.48
N HIS A 575 8.88 14.22 -10.25
CA HIS A 575 9.38 14.91 -11.42
C HIS A 575 9.46 16.40 -11.18
N VAL A 576 10.51 16.99 -11.76
CA VAL A 576 10.68 18.43 -11.90
C VAL A 576 9.89 18.87 -13.13
N THR A 577 8.95 19.80 -12.95
CA THR A 577 8.14 20.35 -14.05
C THR A 577 8.08 21.87 -13.96
N ASP A 578 7.46 22.55 -14.93
CA ASP A 578 7.33 24.01 -14.93
C ASP A 578 6.15 24.54 -14.11
N TRP A 579 5.46 23.68 -13.34
CA TRP A 579 4.43 24.10 -12.40
C TRP A 579 5.05 24.77 -11.15
N GLY A 580 4.63 25.99 -10.88
CA GLY A 580 5.00 26.75 -9.68
C GLY A 580 5.67 28.07 -10.03
N LYS A 581 6.13 28.80 -9.02
CA LYS A 581 6.93 30.03 -9.18
C LYS A 581 8.33 29.90 -8.59
N GLU A 582 8.62 28.78 -7.97
CA GLU A 582 9.82 28.47 -7.23
C GLU A 582 10.97 28.24 -8.21
N SER A 583 12.18 28.52 -7.73
CA SER A 583 13.39 28.36 -8.55
C SER A 583 13.54 26.91 -9.03
N LEU A 584 14.21 26.73 -10.17
CA LEU A 584 14.56 25.40 -10.68
C LEU A 584 15.31 24.57 -9.62
N LYS A 585 16.19 25.21 -8.83
CA LYS A 585 16.87 24.59 -7.70
C LYS A 585 15.89 24.01 -6.68
N PHE A 586 14.91 24.79 -6.25
CA PHE A 586 13.91 24.33 -5.27
C PHE A 586 13.10 23.15 -5.80
N ARG A 587 12.63 23.23 -7.06
CA ARG A 587 11.89 22.13 -7.72
C ARG A 587 12.71 20.84 -7.79
N VAL A 588 13.98 20.93 -8.19
CA VAL A 588 14.91 19.79 -8.24
C VAL A 588 15.14 19.21 -6.84
N ASP A 589 15.41 20.04 -5.84
CA ASP A 589 15.66 19.59 -4.47
C ASP A 589 14.46 18.85 -3.87
N VAL A 590 13.23 19.30 -4.14
CA VAL A 590 12.00 18.62 -3.71
C VAL A 590 11.84 17.27 -4.40
N ALA A 591 12.17 17.18 -5.70
CA ALA A 591 12.06 15.93 -6.45
C ALA A 591 13.08 14.86 -6.01
N MET A 592 14.22 15.26 -5.44
CA MET A 592 15.27 14.36 -4.95
C MET A 592 14.89 13.54 -3.69
N MET A 593 13.74 13.79 -3.05
CA MET A 593 13.25 13.04 -1.87
C MET A 593 12.72 11.63 -2.19
N GLY A 594 12.65 11.28 -3.46
CA GLY A 594 12.24 9.97 -3.96
C GLY A 594 13.01 9.68 -5.24
N LYS A 595 12.36 9.08 -6.23
CA LYS A 595 12.93 8.77 -7.53
C LYS A 595 12.84 9.99 -8.47
N LEU A 596 13.99 10.63 -8.70
CA LEU A 596 14.10 11.85 -9.51
C LEU A 596 13.75 11.59 -10.98
N GLY A 597 12.95 12.48 -11.57
CA GLY A 597 12.73 12.61 -13.00
C GLY A 597 12.44 14.05 -13.40
N PHE A 598 12.19 14.27 -14.68
CA PHE A 598 11.95 15.57 -15.28
C PHE A 598 10.78 15.49 -16.27
N ASP A 599 10.00 16.56 -16.34
CA ASP A 599 9.02 16.84 -17.39
C ASP A 599 9.10 18.33 -17.74
N ILE A 600 10.23 18.68 -18.37
CA ILE A 600 10.56 20.05 -18.77
C ILE A 600 11.09 20.06 -20.20
N VAL A 601 10.93 21.20 -20.87
CA VAL A 601 11.48 21.38 -22.22
C VAL A 601 12.96 21.76 -22.13
N VAL A 602 13.84 20.75 -22.15
CA VAL A 602 15.30 20.90 -21.98
C VAL A 602 15.91 21.93 -22.93
N SER A 603 15.45 21.99 -24.18
CA SER A 603 15.91 22.98 -25.17
C SER A 603 15.60 24.45 -24.83
N LYS A 604 14.72 24.72 -23.87
CA LYS A 604 14.41 26.08 -23.37
C LYS A 604 15.23 26.48 -22.14
N LEU A 605 16.00 25.56 -21.54
CA LEU A 605 16.84 25.88 -20.39
C LEU A 605 18.00 26.79 -20.79
N GLY A 606 18.26 27.81 -19.98
CA GLY A 606 19.48 28.61 -20.07
C GLY A 606 20.74 27.77 -19.82
N GLY A 607 21.91 28.32 -20.15
CA GLY A 607 23.19 27.62 -19.96
C GLY A 607 23.42 27.16 -18.52
N ASP A 608 23.17 28.04 -17.55
CA ASP A 608 23.32 27.74 -16.12
C ASP A 608 22.24 26.79 -15.59
N ASP A 609 20.99 26.91 -16.06
CA ASP A 609 19.90 25.99 -15.68
C ASP A 609 20.16 24.56 -16.16
N LEU A 610 20.58 24.40 -17.42
CA LEU A 610 20.95 23.08 -17.94
C LEU A 610 22.15 22.51 -17.18
N LYS A 611 23.16 23.35 -16.92
CA LYS A 611 24.35 22.92 -16.18
C LYS A 611 23.99 22.51 -14.75
N PHE A 612 23.08 23.25 -14.12
CA PHE A 612 22.54 22.91 -12.82
C PHE A 612 21.84 21.54 -12.84
N CYS A 613 20.91 21.30 -13.77
CA CYS A 613 20.22 20.00 -13.86
C CYS A 613 21.19 18.84 -14.08
N GLN A 614 22.21 19.00 -14.94
CA GLN A 614 23.25 17.99 -15.15
C GLN A 614 24.04 17.69 -13.87
N ASN A 615 24.44 18.75 -13.15
CA ASN A 615 25.12 18.61 -11.85
C ASN A 615 24.20 17.97 -10.80
N ALA A 616 22.90 18.26 -10.84
CA ALA A 616 21.91 17.69 -9.93
C ALA A 616 21.71 16.19 -10.19
N VAL A 617 21.67 15.75 -11.45
CA VAL A 617 21.63 14.32 -11.79
C VAL A 617 22.89 13.61 -11.30
N ALA A 618 24.07 14.22 -11.47
CA ALA A 618 25.33 13.68 -10.95
C ALA A 618 25.32 13.58 -9.42
N THR A 619 24.90 14.65 -8.73
CA THR A 619 24.77 14.69 -7.27
C THR A 619 23.77 13.63 -6.79
N TYR A 620 22.61 13.51 -7.46
CA TYR A 620 21.59 12.52 -7.14
C TYR A 620 22.13 11.09 -7.28
N ASN A 621 22.97 10.81 -8.29
CA ASN A 621 23.60 9.50 -8.45
C ASN A 621 24.52 9.12 -7.28
N GLU A 622 25.15 10.10 -6.62
CA GLU A 622 25.97 9.89 -5.43
C GLU A 622 25.10 9.60 -4.19
N ILE A 623 23.99 10.33 -4.02
CA ILE A 623 23.19 10.26 -2.78
C ILE A 623 22.01 9.28 -2.83
N LYS A 624 21.54 8.89 -4.02
CA LYS A 624 20.33 8.05 -4.18
C LYS A 624 20.38 6.71 -3.43
N PRO A 625 21.54 6.03 -3.22
CA PRO A 625 21.55 4.83 -2.38
C PRO A 625 21.07 5.10 -0.95
N VAL A 626 21.45 6.24 -0.38
CA VAL A 626 21.03 6.65 0.97
C VAL A 626 19.57 7.07 0.98
N VAL A 627 19.12 7.82 -0.03
CA VAL A 627 17.70 8.24 -0.14
C VAL A 627 16.78 7.02 -0.30
N TRP A 628 17.15 6.06 -1.14
CA TRP A 628 16.31 4.91 -1.46
C TRP A 628 16.25 3.86 -0.36
N GLN A 629 17.40 3.57 0.26
CA GLN A 629 17.57 2.44 1.17
C GLN A 629 17.71 2.85 2.64
N GLY A 630 18.00 4.12 2.91
CA GLY A 630 18.20 4.63 4.26
C GLY A 630 16.91 4.72 5.07
N ASP A 631 17.10 4.82 6.37
CA ASP A 631 16.07 5.09 7.34
C ASP A 631 15.70 6.58 7.30
N GLN A 632 14.41 6.86 7.12
CA GLN A 632 13.90 8.22 7.04
C GLN A 632 13.48 8.75 8.42
N TYR A 633 13.87 9.98 8.71
CA TYR A 633 13.50 10.74 9.90
C TYR A 633 12.89 12.07 9.47
N ARG A 634 11.66 12.32 9.90
CA ARG A 634 10.93 13.57 9.71
C ARG A 634 11.26 14.49 10.89
N LEU A 635 11.94 15.60 10.63
CA LEU A 635 12.56 16.44 11.66
C LEU A 635 11.84 17.77 11.91
N SER A 636 11.26 18.37 10.87
CA SER A 636 10.52 19.64 10.96
C SER A 636 9.25 19.54 10.13
N ASP A 637 8.10 19.52 10.81
CA ASP A 637 6.77 19.28 10.22
C ASP A 637 6.30 20.49 9.38
N PRO A 638 6.04 20.34 8.06
CA PRO A 638 5.67 21.44 7.19
C PRO A 638 4.34 22.11 7.57
N ARG A 639 3.48 21.45 8.38
CA ARG A 639 2.19 22.01 8.82
C ARG A 639 2.29 22.80 10.13
N LYS A 640 3.41 22.68 10.86
CA LYS A 640 3.60 23.30 12.18
C LYS A 640 4.72 24.33 12.17
N GLU A 641 5.73 24.11 11.35
CA GLU A 641 6.95 24.91 11.30
C GLU A 641 7.03 25.71 10.00
N ASN A 642 7.92 26.71 9.97
CA ASN A 642 8.21 27.48 8.75
C ASN A 642 9.01 26.70 7.72
N THR A 643 9.64 25.61 8.15
CA THR A 643 10.49 24.76 7.32
C THR A 643 10.03 23.32 7.38
N ALA A 644 10.13 22.62 6.25
CA ALA A 644 10.04 21.17 6.19
C ALA A 644 11.45 20.59 6.24
N SER A 645 11.71 19.56 7.04
CA SER A 645 13.03 18.92 7.07
C SER A 645 12.97 17.41 7.28
N LEU A 646 13.71 16.67 6.46
CA LEU A 646 13.86 15.22 6.55
C LEU A 646 15.32 14.81 6.48
N LEU A 647 15.65 13.67 7.08
CA LEU A 647 16.97 13.06 7.05
C LEU A 647 16.85 11.59 6.64
N TYR A 648 17.71 11.15 5.73
CA TYR A 648 17.89 9.74 5.37
C TYR A 648 19.24 9.27 5.91
N VAL A 649 19.27 8.19 6.67
CA VAL A 649 20.50 7.64 7.28
C VAL A 649 20.72 6.23 6.77
N ASN A 650 21.92 5.92 6.28
CA ASN A 650 22.23 4.55 5.84
C ASN A 650 22.35 3.58 7.02
N ALA A 651 22.29 2.27 6.75
CA ALA A 651 22.17 1.24 7.78
C ALA A 651 23.34 1.20 8.79
N ASP A 652 24.57 1.50 8.35
CA ASP A 652 25.75 1.55 9.23
C ASP A 652 25.98 2.94 9.85
N LYS A 653 25.08 3.89 9.59
CA LYS A 653 25.11 5.27 10.06
C LYS A 653 26.38 6.03 9.66
N SER A 654 27.05 5.63 8.58
CA SER A 654 28.23 6.33 8.07
C SER A 654 27.87 7.55 7.21
N THR A 655 26.71 7.54 6.56
CA THR A 655 26.30 8.60 5.64
C THR A 655 24.83 8.95 5.86
N ALA A 656 24.53 10.25 5.87
CA ALA A 656 23.17 10.74 5.90
C ALA A 656 22.96 11.91 4.94
N VAL A 657 21.72 12.10 4.48
CA VAL A 657 21.33 13.19 3.60
C VAL A 657 20.13 13.91 4.20
N MET A 658 20.31 15.19 4.48
CA MET A 658 19.28 16.06 5.03
C MET A 658 18.73 16.97 3.95
N PHE A 659 17.42 17.00 3.81
CA PHE A 659 16.69 17.92 2.94
C PHE A 659 15.96 18.94 3.80
N THR A 660 16.07 20.23 3.50
CA THR A 660 15.30 21.28 4.18
C THR A 660 14.73 22.29 3.19
N TYR A 661 13.46 22.63 3.37
CA TYR A 661 12.70 23.53 2.50
C TYR A 661 12.01 24.62 3.32
N LEU A 662 11.92 25.82 2.77
CA LEU A 662 11.03 26.87 3.25
C LEU A 662 9.60 26.58 2.78
N VAL A 663 8.65 26.52 3.71
CA VAL A 663 7.22 26.32 3.41
C VAL A 663 6.36 27.50 3.83
N ASN A 664 6.89 28.42 4.63
CA ASN A 664 6.22 29.68 4.99
C ASN A 664 7.00 30.88 4.42
N TYR A 665 6.39 31.61 3.48
CA TYR A 665 6.98 32.76 2.78
C TYR A 665 6.62 34.12 3.39
N ARG A 666 6.15 34.15 4.65
CA ARG A 666 5.94 35.42 5.37
C ARG A 666 7.27 36.13 5.62
N TYR A 667 7.20 37.44 5.81
CA TYR A 667 8.37 38.29 6.03
C TYR A 667 9.21 37.81 7.22
N ASP A 668 10.51 37.65 7.02
CA ASP A 668 11.48 37.22 8.03
C ASP A 668 11.21 35.82 8.63
N GLU A 669 10.54 34.94 7.89
CA GLU A 669 10.43 33.52 8.24
C GLU A 669 11.54 32.67 7.58
N GLY A 670 11.86 31.54 8.24
CA GLY A 670 12.96 30.66 7.89
C GLY A 670 13.37 29.76 9.05
N SER A 671 14.51 29.09 8.94
CA SER A 671 15.07 28.28 10.03
C SER A 671 15.73 29.17 11.08
N LYS A 672 14.94 29.62 12.06
CA LYS A 672 15.41 30.50 13.16
C LYS A 672 16.20 29.76 14.24
N ARG A 673 16.04 28.44 14.35
CA ARG A 673 16.69 27.58 15.34
C ARG A 673 17.34 26.38 14.66
N PRO A 674 18.35 25.75 15.27
CA PRO A 674 18.87 24.48 14.79
C PRO A 674 17.76 23.42 14.73
N ILE A 675 17.80 22.59 13.69
CA ILE A 675 16.96 21.40 13.57
C ILE A 675 17.73 20.25 14.22
N LEU A 676 17.10 19.56 15.17
CA LEU A 676 17.67 18.38 15.81
C LEU A 676 17.62 17.20 14.83
N LEU A 677 18.75 16.53 14.63
CA LEU A 677 18.81 15.32 13.81
C LEU A 677 18.44 14.10 14.67
N ASN A 678 18.23 12.96 14.01
CA ASN A 678 17.95 11.69 14.66
C ASN A 678 18.59 10.54 13.86
N GLY A 679 18.67 9.33 14.43
CA GLY A 679 19.15 8.13 13.73
C GLY A 679 20.66 7.97 13.58
N LEU A 680 21.44 9.00 13.92
CA LEU A 680 22.91 8.96 13.85
C LEU A 680 23.52 8.09 14.98
N ASP A 681 24.80 7.82 14.88
CA ASP A 681 25.59 7.22 15.95
C ASP A 681 26.19 8.33 16.82
N PRO A 682 25.94 8.36 18.15
CA PRO A 682 26.42 9.43 19.00
C PRO A 682 27.96 9.54 19.06
N GLU A 683 28.68 8.44 18.86
CA GLU A 683 30.15 8.38 18.96
C GLU A 683 30.85 8.73 17.65
N LYS A 684 30.16 8.55 16.50
CA LYS A 684 30.70 8.90 15.19
C LYS A 684 30.82 10.41 14.99
N LYS A 685 31.78 10.81 14.17
CA LYS A 685 32.03 12.19 13.76
C LYS A 685 31.66 12.36 12.30
N TYR A 686 30.86 13.38 12.00
CA TYR A 686 30.34 13.64 10.66
C TYR A 686 30.89 14.97 10.13
N ARG A 687 31.44 14.93 8.92
CA ARG A 687 31.69 16.12 8.10
C ARG A 687 30.40 16.50 7.40
N ILE A 688 30.03 17.77 7.48
CA ILE A 688 28.85 18.33 6.80
C ILE A 688 29.28 19.00 5.50
N LYS A 689 28.55 18.72 4.42
CA LYS A 689 28.77 19.33 3.10
C LYS A 689 27.44 19.78 2.54
N GLU A 690 27.34 21.05 2.14
CA GLU A 690 26.23 21.51 1.32
C GLU A 690 26.41 21.04 -0.13
N ILE A 691 25.35 20.45 -0.69
CA ILE A 691 25.36 19.87 -2.04
C ILE A 691 24.22 20.45 -2.90
N ASN A 692 24.24 20.12 -4.19
CA ASN A 692 23.28 20.59 -5.19
C ASN A 692 23.14 22.13 -5.30
N LEU A 693 24.26 22.84 -5.27
CA LEU A 693 24.29 24.30 -5.42
C LEU A 693 24.05 24.71 -6.88
N TYR A 694 23.32 25.82 -7.07
CA TYR A 694 23.17 26.43 -8.38
C TYR A 694 24.50 27.06 -8.83
N PRO A 695 24.89 26.99 -10.13
CA PRO A 695 26.13 27.58 -10.64
C PRO A 695 26.37 29.02 -10.16
N GLY A 696 27.59 29.32 -9.74
CA GLY A 696 27.97 30.63 -9.20
C GLY A 696 27.58 30.88 -7.73
N THR A 697 26.88 29.94 -7.08
CA THR A 697 26.53 30.05 -5.66
C THR A 697 27.64 29.45 -4.79
N SER A 698 28.02 30.16 -3.72
CA SER A 698 28.91 29.62 -2.70
C SER A 698 28.10 28.94 -1.58
N PRO A 699 28.61 27.84 -1.01
CA PRO A 699 28.02 27.19 0.16
C PRO A 699 27.94 28.16 1.34
N ALA A 700 26.81 28.19 2.03
CA ALA A 700 26.67 28.96 3.27
C ALA A 700 27.13 28.14 4.48
N ILE A 701 26.98 26.82 4.41
CA ILE A 701 27.30 25.90 5.51
C ILE A 701 28.65 25.25 5.28
N GLY A 702 29.53 25.40 6.27
CA GLY A 702 30.97 25.15 6.14
C GLY A 702 31.35 23.71 5.79
N HIS A 703 32.16 23.58 4.73
CA HIS A 703 32.66 22.31 4.17
C HIS A 703 33.60 21.50 5.07
N ASP A 704 34.13 22.10 6.13
CA ASP A 704 35.16 21.48 6.99
C ASP A 704 34.72 21.30 8.45
N LYS A 705 33.48 21.67 8.80
CA LYS A 705 33.01 21.51 10.18
C LYS A 705 32.67 20.05 10.45
N VAL A 706 33.16 19.57 11.59
CA VAL A 706 32.98 18.20 12.07
C VAL A 706 32.18 18.25 13.37
N TYR A 707 31.10 17.47 13.43
CA TYR A 707 30.27 17.34 14.62
C TYR A 707 30.17 15.87 15.02
N THR A 708 30.05 15.59 16.31
CA THR A 708 29.63 14.25 16.73
C THR A 708 28.15 14.04 16.42
N GLY A 709 27.73 12.78 16.23
CA GLY A 709 26.31 12.47 16.13
C GLY A 709 25.55 12.93 17.39
N ASP A 710 26.19 12.87 18.57
CA ASP A 710 25.60 13.36 19.82
C ASP A 710 25.27 14.86 19.77
N PHE A 711 26.18 15.68 19.23
CA PHE A 711 25.95 17.11 19.04
C PHE A 711 24.79 17.35 18.06
N LEU A 712 24.78 16.64 16.93
CA LEU A 712 23.74 16.80 15.91
C LEU A 712 22.35 16.39 16.41
N MET A 713 22.26 15.40 17.31
CA MET A 713 20.99 14.94 17.86
C MET A 713 20.49 15.78 19.05
N LYS A 714 21.39 16.39 19.84
CA LYS A 714 21.01 17.16 21.04
C LYS A 714 21.00 18.68 20.85
N VAL A 715 21.88 19.20 20.00
CA VAL A 715 22.01 20.64 19.72
C VAL A 715 21.46 20.98 18.33
N GLY A 716 21.66 20.09 17.36
CA GLY A 716 21.15 20.26 16.01
C GLY A 716 22.04 21.11 15.10
N LEU A 717 21.58 21.25 13.85
CA LEU A 717 22.20 22.09 12.83
C LEU A 717 21.16 23.04 12.26
N ASN A 718 21.51 24.32 12.11
CA ASN A 718 20.65 25.26 11.41
C ASN A 718 20.99 25.23 9.91
N PRO A 719 20.05 24.84 9.04
CA PRO A 719 20.29 24.80 7.60
C PRO A 719 20.29 26.20 6.97
N GLU A 720 20.06 27.28 7.71
CA GLU A 720 20.02 28.68 7.23
C GLU A 720 19.08 28.88 6.03
N VAL A 721 17.91 28.25 6.08
CA VAL A 721 16.83 28.38 5.09
C VAL A 721 16.06 29.68 5.33
N ASN A 722 15.86 30.45 4.27
CA ASN A 722 15.09 31.70 4.24
C ASN A 722 14.66 32.01 2.80
N THR A 723 14.02 33.16 2.56
CA THR A 723 13.51 33.55 1.23
C THR A 723 14.58 33.71 0.15
N ASN A 724 15.85 33.92 0.51
CA ASN A 724 16.97 33.97 -0.44
C ASN A 724 17.65 32.59 -0.64
N ARG A 725 17.32 31.61 0.21
CA ARG A 725 17.87 30.24 0.19
C ARG A 725 16.79 29.26 0.63
N THR A 726 15.81 29.08 -0.26
CA THR A 726 14.54 28.40 0.05
C THR A 726 14.68 26.88 0.17
N SER A 727 15.76 26.29 -0.32
CA SER A 727 16.04 24.84 -0.25
C SER A 727 17.53 24.59 0.01
N VAL A 728 17.81 23.62 0.86
CA VAL A 728 19.17 23.23 1.28
C VAL A 728 19.23 21.72 1.39
N ILE A 729 20.25 21.12 0.76
CA ILE A 729 20.58 19.70 0.91
C ILE A 729 21.96 19.59 1.54
N LEU A 730 22.03 18.87 2.66
CA LEU A 730 23.27 18.61 3.37
C LEU A 730 23.59 17.12 3.34
N GLU A 731 24.81 16.81 2.95
CA GLU A 731 25.40 15.49 3.05
C GLU A 731 26.25 15.40 4.32
N LEU A 732 26.05 14.35 5.10
CA LEU A 732 26.78 14.06 6.33
C LEU A 732 27.57 12.78 6.11
N ASN A 733 28.90 12.85 6.22
CA ASN A 733 29.77 11.69 6.04
C ASN A 733 30.66 11.46 7.26
N GLU A 734 30.68 10.23 7.74
CA GLU A 734 31.57 9.78 8.81
C GLU A 734 33.04 10.03 8.43
N ILE A 735 33.79 10.57 9.38
CA ILE A 735 35.24 10.71 9.29
C ILE A 735 35.86 9.55 10.06
N LYS A 736 36.63 8.73 9.35
CA LYS A 736 37.39 7.62 9.92
C LYS A 736 38.71 8.07 10.52
#